data_AF-A0A8H6ZM53-F1
#
_entry.id   AF-A0A8H6ZM53-F1
#
_cell.length_a   1.000
_cell.length_b   1.000
_cell.length_c   1.000
_cell.angle_alpha   90.00
_cell.angle_beta   90.00
_cell.angle_gamma   90.00
#
_symmetry.space_group_name_H-M   'P 1'
#
loop_
_entity.id
_entity.type
_entity.pdbx_description
1 polymer ?
#
loop_
_entity_poly.entity_id
_entity_poly.type
_entity_poly.pdbx_seq_one_letter_code
_entity_poly.pdbx_strand_id
1 'polypeptide(L)'
;MFSKSTKFFLAFLAVSLPNMVTGREQWLERDGRAVQLYPRRFGQENPPVIAKLSAACPGQICGVLAGAAITPLLAAQPECSQQDHADAIIDAAKQFDAATQANMIALAIEYRQAEKNTPPDFTTNPPTPRNSVFCQKAPKNPELNGLVQAQDPANDPTIFFDPATKATVRLGDQPNTFPFGQAGGAAPAPAPAVTAAPEAPAPEASPAPETPAPETPAAPAPATGAIGNFGSCSVPQIEFAAGFDNRRETSFRPVDLTSFNHGSAQNPDIIMQFVCDTLVNSCGADQTARTTCATARAAANAAQPAKTGIVADTFNAGFGISTNFAAVQALDNQGAPFGPIVAAPATPAPAPAPAPDASTPATPDTPVVSPPAAGGIGDFGRCTVPQIEFGVGFDNRRETSFRPVDLTNFNHGSAQNINIITRFVCDQLVNFCGADQTARATCATAITAASSAEPAKTGIQADAFNAVFGITTNFASVQAFDDQGRPFGPTGNTAPATPAPAPAPAPATPAAPAPAPVNNAGNLQTFTGALGGVKAPIVTAVGNAFQVENNASFNNLNSALRRSCDVQNRADPFAQFHSIQDAIQALPDSGSFVILVGAGEYHETINITRRGPLTLVGQIAAEASLPSTRTANISESNLVQIWDNKFVVPGMDDADSAVLSVAPSRDAALIGAGPTGAPLQPLSGNADFKAYNIDFQNRAANFSISQALVTDISYANASFYGCSFASYQDTWYTGRNASTYVVDSVIFGQTDYLFGFGTAWFEDVVLANRACGGGIVAWKGTNQTDAPGNRYGAYVSNSRIARSPDANTTVVTADRCFLGENIGLPF
;
A
#
# COMPACT_ATOMS: atom_id res chain seq x y z
N MET A 1 3.84 23.44 74.68
CA MET A 1 2.72 22.54 74.31
C MET A 1 2.19 22.98 72.96
N PHE A 2 2.67 22.38 71.86
CA PHE A 2 2.04 22.57 70.54
C PHE A 2 1.45 21.23 70.12
N SER A 3 0.13 21.24 69.92
CA SER A 3 -0.76 20.10 69.86
C SER A 3 -0.48 19.20 68.65
N LYS A 4 -0.66 17.89 68.86
CA LYS A 4 -0.58 16.81 67.86
C LYS A 4 -1.53 16.99 66.65
N SER A 5 -2.44 17.97 66.68
CA SER A 5 -3.39 18.25 65.58
C SER A 5 -2.76 18.84 64.32
N THR A 6 -1.65 19.59 64.40
CA THR A 6 -1.12 20.28 63.20
C THR A 6 -0.38 19.33 62.25
N LYS A 7 0.14 18.21 62.77
CA LYS A 7 0.81 17.18 61.95
C LYS A 7 -0.17 16.30 61.17
N PHE A 8 -1.43 16.23 61.59
CA PHE A 8 -2.46 15.49 60.87
C PHE A 8 -2.99 16.27 59.65
N PHE A 9 -2.96 17.60 59.69
CA PHE A 9 -3.41 18.45 58.59
C PHE A 9 -2.40 18.54 57.42
N LEU A 10 -1.09 18.51 57.70
CA LEU A 10 -0.09 18.46 56.62
C LEU A 10 -0.01 17.09 55.91
N ALA A 11 -0.32 15.99 56.63
CA ALA A 11 -0.38 14.67 56.02
C ALA A 11 -1.61 14.50 55.12
N PHE A 12 -2.74 15.15 55.46
CA PHE A 12 -3.96 15.11 54.62
C PHE A 12 -3.88 15.99 53.37
N LEU A 13 -3.07 17.06 53.39
CA LEU A 13 -2.85 17.91 52.20
C LEU A 13 -1.95 17.25 51.15
N ALA A 14 -1.12 16.28 51.53
CA ALA A 14 -0.26 15.53 50.63
C ALA A 14 -0.97 14.33 49.96
N VAL A 15 -2.16 13.94 50.44
CA VAL A 15 -2.95 12.82 49.89
C VAL A 15 -4.11 13.33 49.00
N SER A 16 -4.27 14.65 48.87
CA SER A 16 -5.31 15.28 48.03
C SER A 16 -4.78 15.93 46.75
N LEU A 17 -3.58 15.58 46.29
CA LEU A 17 -3.15 16.00 44.95
C LEU A 17 -3.89 15.13 43.94
N PRO A 18 -4.82 15.68 43.13
CA PRO A 18 -5.30 14.93 41.99
C PRO A 18 -4.11 14.59 41.09
N ASN A 19 -4.11 13.38 40.53
CA ASN A 19 -3.11 12.90 39.59
C ASN A 19 -2.84 14.00 38.54
N MET A 20 -1.72 14.72 38.67
CA MET A 20 -1.39 15.77 37.72
C MET A 20 -1.00 15.09 36.41
N VAL A 21 -1.74 15.39 35.35
CA VAL A 21 -1.38 15.03 33.98
C VAL A 21 -0.07 15.76 33.65
N THR A 22 1.03 15.04 33.55
CA THR A 22 2.33 15.61 33.16
C THR A 22 2.56 15.37 31.67
N GLY A 23 2.66 16.45 30.88
CA GLY A 23 3.29 16.44 29.56
C GLY A 23 4.69 17.04 29.66
N ARG A 24 5.66 16.53 28.90
CA ARG A 24 7.03 17.09 28.83
C ARG A 24 7.42 17.35 27.38
N GLU A 25 7.93 18.55 27.10
CA GLU A 25 8.65 18.87 25.87
C GLU A 25 10.13 18.46 26.05
N GLN A 26 10.66 17.60 25.16
CA GLN A 26 12.10 17.36 25.09
C GLN A 26 12.71 18.20 23.97
N TRP A 27 13.52 19.18 24.33
CA TRP A 27 14.34 19.93 23.38
C TRP A 27 15.55 19.08 22.99
N LEU A 28 15.57 18.58 21.75
CA LEU A 28 16.66 17.76 21.23
C LEU A 28 17.76 18.65 20.65
N GLU A 29 18.85 18.82 21.38
CA GLU A 29 20.13 19.31 20.85
C GLU A 29 21.12 18.14 20.80
N ARG A 30 21.87 17.98 19.70
CA ARG A 30 23.05 17.10 19.68
C ARG A 30 24.22 17.88 20.29
N ASP A 31 24.64 17.50 21.49
CA ASP A 31 25.77 18.10 22.21
C ASP A 31 25.68 19.63 22.39
N GLY A 32 24.47 20.16 22.59
CA GLY A 32 24.27 21.57 22.89
C GLY A 32 24.43 22.53 21.70
N ARG A 33 24.30 22.05 20.45
CA ARG A 33 24.56 22.85 19.24
C ARG A 33 23.61 22.51 18.08
N ALA A 34 23.37 23.50 17.24
CA ALA A 34 22.64 23.35 15.98
C ALA A 34 23.39 22.39 15.04
N VAL A 35 22.69 21.38 14.51
CA VAL A 35 23.21 20.50 13.46
C VAL A 35 23.19 21.26 12.14
N GLN A 36 24.35 21.74 11.68
CA GLN A 36 24.51 22.28 10.33
C GLN A 36 24.70 21.13 9.34
N LEU A 37 23.78 21.04 8.38
CA LEU A 37 23.76 20.04 7.33
C LEU A 37 24.79 20.39 6.24
N TYR A 38 25.74 19.48 5.99
CA TYR A 38 26.57 19.54 4.78
C TYR A 38 25.90 18.75 3.64
N PRO A 39 25.72 19.35 2.46
CA PRO A 39 25.11 18.66 1.32
C PRO A 39 25.95 17.44 0.88
N ARG A 40 25.32 16.30 0.62
CA ARG A 40 25.85 15.37 -0.40
C ARG A 40 25.29 15.78 -1.76
N ARG A 41 26.13 15.77 -2.80
CA ARG A 41 25.77 16.20 -4.15
C ARG A 41 24.95 15.12 -4.88
N PHE A 42 23.70 14.93 -4.43
CA PHE A 42 22.73 13.96 -4.97
C PHE A 42 22.23 14.25 -6.41
N GLY A 43 22.81 15.24 -7.09
CA GLY A 43 22.41 15.68 -8.44
C GLY A 43 23.28 15.12 -9.55
N GLN A 44 24.26 14.27 -9.25
CA GLN A 44 25.21 13.73 -10.21
C GLN A 44 25.02 12.23 -10.49
N GLU A 45 24.18 11.52 -9.72
CA GLU A 45 23.87 10.09 -9.95
C GLU A 45 22.86 9.84 -11.08
N ASN A 46 22.22 10.89 -11.62
CA ASN A 46 21.35 10.81 -12.80
C ASN A 46 21.90 11.70 -13.94
N PRO A 47 23.07 11.38 -14.50
CA PRO A 47 23.64 12.15 -15.60
C PRO A 47 22.70 12.12 -16.81
N PRO A 48 22.62 13.20 -17.61
CA PRO A 48 21.70 13.30 -18.76
C PRO A 48 21.79 12.13 -19.74
N VAL A 49 22.96 11.48 -19.82
CA VAL A 49 23.20 10.28 -20.62
C VAL A 49 22.26 9.11 -20.28
N ILE A 50 21.81 8.96 -19.03
CA ILE A 50 20.88 7.88 -18.64
C ILE A 50 19.51 8.10 -19.28
N ALA A 51 19.01 9.33 -19.26
CA ALA A 51 17.76 9.67 -19.93
C ALA A 51 17.87 9.48 -21.46
N LYS A 52 18.99 9.91 -22.07
CA LYS A 52 19.25 9.68 -23.50
C LYS A 52 19.29 8.19 -23.85
N LEU A 53 19.91 7.38 -23.00
CA LEU A 53 19.99 5.92 -23.17
C LEU A 53 18.61 5.28 -23.16
N SER A 54 17.71 5.70 -22.26
CA SER A 54 16.36 5.15 -22.19
C SER A 54 15.55 5.36 -23.48
N ALA A 55 15.83 6.43 -24.21
CA ALA A 55 15.17 6.79 -25.47
C ALA A 55 15.90 6.27 -26.72
N ALA A 56 17.04 5.60 -26.57
CA ALA A 56 17.92 5.25 -27.69
C ALA A 56 17.43 4.07 -28.53
N CYS A 57 16.58 3.20 -27.99
CA CYS A 57 16.06 1.98 -28.63
C CYS A 57 14.73 1.54 -27.96
N PRO A 58 14.07 0.44 -28.40
CA PRO A 58 12.82 -0.02 -27.79
C PRO A 58 12.89 -0.13 -26.26
N GLY A 59 11.83 0.35 -25.59
CA GLY A 59 11.80 0.57 -24.14
C GLY A 59 12.08 -0.68 -23.30
N GLN A 60 11.78 -1.88 -23.79
CA GLN A 60 12.07 -3.14 -23.09
C GLN A 60 13.57 -3.42 -22.94
N ILE A 61 14.41 -2.86 -23.81
CA ILE A 61 15.87 -3.07 -23.78
C ILE A 61 16.56 -1.81 -23.25
N CYS A 62 16.32 -0.66 -23.86
CA CYS A 62 16.97 0.59 -23.46
C CYS A 62 16.47 1.13 -22.13
N GLY A 63 15.19 0.91 -21.78
CA GLY A 63 14.67 1.25 -20.46
C GLY A 63 15.31 0.43 -19.34
N VAL A 64 15.54 -0.87 -19.58
CA VAL A 64 16.22 -1.76 -18.62
C VAL A 64 17.69 -1.37 -18.46
N LEU A 65 18.40 -1.13 -19.56
CA LEU A 65 19.80 -0.68 -19.53
C LEU A 65 19.97 0.68 -18.85
N ALA A 66 19.04 1.62 -19.09
CA ALA A 66 19.04 2.92 -18.43
C ALA A 66 18.73 2.82 -16.94
N GLY A 67 17.74 2.01 -16.54
CA GLY A 67 17.44 1.77 -15.12
C GLY A 67 18.62 1.14 -14.37
N ALA A 68 19.31 0.20 -15.00
CA ALA A 68 20.50 -0.44 -14.44
C ALA A 68 21.73 0.49 -14.38
N ALA A 69 21.77 1.59 -15.16
CA ALA A 69 22.92 2.48 -15.26
C ALA A 69 23.18 3.34 -14.00
N ILE A 70 22.20 3.49 -13.12
CA ILE A 70 22.33 4.29 -11.89
C ILE A 70 23.21 3.57 -10.86
N THR A 71 22.93 2.29 -10.63
CA THR A 71 23.61 1.50 -9.59
C THR A 71 25.13 1.61 -9.70
N PRO A 72 25.78 1.36 -10.86
CA PRO A 72 27.23 1.44 -11.02
C PRO A 72 27.89 2.78 -10.66
N LEU A 73 27.13 3.89 -10.68
CA LEU A 73 27.62 5.23 -10.34
C LEU A 73 27.62 5.53 -8.84
N LEU A 74 27.03 4.66 -8.02
CA LEU A 74 26.92 4.85 -6.58
C LEU A 74 28.28 4.64 -5.87
N ALA A 75 28.47 5.37 -4.78
CA ALA A 75 29.69 5.38 -3.97
C ALA A 75 30.19 4.00 -3.52
N ALA A 76 29.28 3.09 -3.16
CA ALA A 76 29.64 1.79 -2.62
C ALA A 76 29.88 0.72 -3.70
N GLN A 77 29.72 1.05 -4.99
CA GLN A 77 29.89 0.06 -6.03
C GLN A 77 31.35 -0.26 -6.31
N PRO A 78 31.65 -1.50 -6.74
CA PRO A 78 32.98 -1.90 -7.19
C PRO A 78 33.58 -0.90 -8.19
N GLU A 79 34.89 -0.76 -8.16
CA GLU A 79 35.64 0.18 -9.01
C GLU A 79 35.35 0.05 -10.52
N CYS A 80 35.12 -1.18 -11.01
CA CYS A 80 34.88 -1.46 -12.43
C CYS A 80 33.40 -1.53 -12.86
N SER A 81 32.44 -1.43 -11.94
CA SER A 81 31.02 -1.63 -12.24
C SER A 81 30.51 -0.73 -13.38
N GLN A 82 30.95 0.52 -13.43
CA GLN A 82 30.55 1.48 -14.46
C GLN A 82 31.08 1.10 -15.84
N GLN A 83 32.31 0.60 -15.91
CA GLN A 83 32.89 0.13 -17.17
C GLN A 83 32.16 -1.12 -17.66
N ASP A 84 31.88 -2.05 -16.76
CA ASP A 84 31.16 -3.29 -17.08
C ASP A 84 29.76 -3.01 -17.62
N HIS A 85 29.09 -1.99 -17.08
CA HIS A 85 27.79 -1.57 -17.59
C HIS A 85 27.89 -0.84 -18.94
N ALA A 86 28.90 -0.01 -19.14
CA ALA A 86 29.17 0.60 -20.46
C ALA A 86 29.43 -0.48 -21.53
N ASP A 87 30.17 -1.54 -21.18
CA ASP A 87 30.39 -2.71 -22.03
C ASP A 87 29.07 -3.43 -22.36
N ALA A 88 28.18 -3.60 -21.38
CA ALA A 88 26.87 -4.21 -21.58
C ALA A 88 25.98 -3.40 -22.54
N ILE A 89 26.04 -2.07 -22.48
CA ILE A 89 25.32 -1.19 -23.42
C ILE A 89 25.83 -1.41 -24.86
N ILE A 90 27.14 -1.50 -25.07
CA ILE A 90 27.73 -1.76 -26.39
C ILE A 90 27.39 -3.17 -26.89
N ASP A 91 27.37 -4.17 -26.01
CA ASP A 91 26.98 -5.53 -26.38
C ASP A 91 25.50 -5.61 -26.81
N ALA A 92 24.61 -4.91 -26.12
CA ALA A 92 23.21 -4.80 -26.51
C ALA A 92 23.04 -4.04 -27.83
N ALA A 93 23.85 -3.00 -28.07
CA ALA A 93 23.80 -2.19 -29.28
C ALA A 93 23.98 -3.02 -30.57
N LYS A 94 24.77 -4.11 -30.52
CA LYS A 94 25.06 -5.01 -31.66
C LYS A 94 23.82 -5.72 -32.21
N GLN A 95 22.71 -5.72 -31.47
CA GLN A 95 21.45 -6.38 -31.86
C GLN A 95 20.56 -5.50 -32.75
N PHE A 96 20.89 -4.20 -32.89
CA PHE A 96 20.08 -3.23 -33.60
C PHE A 96 20.67 -2.84 -34.96
N ASP A 97 19.92 -2.05 -35.73
CA ASP A 97 20.41 -1.47 -36.98
C ASP A 97 21.60 -0.53 -36.74
N ALA A 98 22.35 -0.25 -37.81
CA ALA A 98 23.60 0.50 -37.74
C ALA A 98 23.47 1.90 -37.12
N ALA A 99 22.32 2.59 -37.31
CA ALA A 99 22.12 3.92 -36.76
C ALA A 99 21.84 3.86 -35.26
N THR A 100 20.98 2.94 -34.83
CA THR A 100 20.69 2.70 -33.41
C THR A 100 21.93 2.21 -32.67
N GLN A 101 22.68 1.28 -33.27
CA GLN A 101 23.93 0.77 -32.73
C GLN A 101 24.94 1.90 -32.50
N ALA A 102 25.16 2.76 -33.51
CA ALA A 102 26.10 3.88 -33.40
C ALA A 102 25.70 4.87 -32.29
N ASN A 103 24.40 5.16 -32.15
CA ASN A 103 23.89 6.02 -31.08
C ASN A 103 24.13 5.41 -29.68
N MET A 104 23.80 4.13 -29.49
CA MET A 104 24.02 3.45 -28.21
C MET A 104 25.50 3.36 -27.83
N ILE A 105 26.39 3.14 -28.79
CA ILE A 105 27.85 3.16 -28.56
C ILE A 105 28.30 4.55 -28.10
N ALA A 106 27.82 5.62 -28.74
CA ALA A 106 28.14 7.00 -28.32
C ALA A 106 27.66 7.28 -26.88
N LEU A 107 26.48 6.79 -26.51
CA LEU A 107 25.95 6.93 -25.15
C LEU A 107 26.71 6.08 -24.13
N ALA A 108 27.21 4.90 -24.50
CA ALA A 108 28.08 4.10 -23.63
C ALA A 108 29.41 4.81 -23.34
N ILE A 109 29.98 5.49 -24.34
CA ILE A 109 31.19 6.32 -24.20
C ILE A 109 30.91 7.49 -23.25
N GLU A 110 29.82 8.25 -23.48
CA GLU A 110 29.41 9.35 -22.61
C GLU A 110 29.18 8.87 -21.16
N TYR A 111 28.52 7.71 -21.00
CA TYR A 111 28.25 7.10 -19.70
C TYR A 111 29.52 6.64 -18.99
N ARG A 112 30.50 6.07 -19.71
CA ARG A 112 31.78 5.65 -19.13
C ARG A 112 32.55 6.82 -18.51
N GLN A 113 32.35 8.02 -19.05
CA GLN A 113 32.99 9.25 -18.61
C GLN A 113 32.18 10.03 -17.56
N ALA A 114 30.96 9.59 -17.23
CA ALA A 114 30.17 10.20 -16.17
C ALA A 114 30.89 10.10 -14.80
N GLU A 115 30.76 11.13 -13.98
CA GLU A 115 31.31 11.14 -12.62
C GLU A 115 30.65 10.06 -11.75
N LYS A 116 31.44 9.41 -10.89
CA LYS A 116 30.91 8.53 -9.84
C LYS A 116 30.68 9.33 -8.56
N ASN A 117 29.57 9.06 -7.87
CA ASN A 117 29.37 9.64 -6.55
C ASN A 117 30.46 9.13 -5.60
N THR A 118 31.17 10.06 -4.96
CA THR A 118 32.24 9.74 -4.04
C THR A 118 32.00 10.44 -2.69
N PRO A 119 31.96 9.70 -1.57
CA PRO A 119 31.65 10.29 -0.28
C PRO A 119 32.84 11.13 0.23
N PRO A 120 32.60 12.34 0.76
CA PRO A 120 33.63 13.06 1.50
C PRO A 120 34.13 12.26 2.71
N ASP A 121 35.35 12.55 3.16
CA ASP A 121 35.85 12.10 4.45
C ASP A 121 35.18 12.94 5.56
N PHE A 122 34.27 12.31 6.32
CA PHE A 122 33.53 12.97 7.40
C PHE A 122 34.31 13.03 8.71
N THR A 123 35.54 12.49 8.77
CA THR A 123 36.39 12.58 9.96
C THR A 123 37.05 13.96 10.11
N THR A 124 36.99 14.80 9.07
CA THR A 124 37.51 16.17 9.06
C THR A 124 36.37 17.20 9.06
N ASN A 125 36.65 18.42 9.56
CA ASN A 125 35.70 19.53 9.56
C ASN A 125 36.36 20.81 9.03
N PRO A 126 35.95 21.34 7.86
CA PRO A 126 34.90 20.81 6.98
C PRO A 126 35.27 19.43 6.39
N PRO A 127 34.29 18.58 6.03
CA PRO A 127 34.56 17.28 5.41
C PRO A 127 35.44 17.40 4.16
N THR A 128 36.41 16.51 4.00
CA THR A 128 37.37 16.55 2.88
C THR A 128 36.80 15.82 1.65
N PRO A 129 36.60 16.49 0.49
CA PRO A 129 36.16 15.83 -0.74
C PRO A 129 37.21 14.82 -1.27
N ARG A 130 36.76 13.79 -1.98
CA ARG A 130 37.61 12.68 -2.47
C ARG A 130 37.20 12.26 -3.88
N ASN A 131 38.18 11.79 -4.66
CA ASN A 131 37.99 11.23 -6.00
C ASN A 131 37.62 9.74 -5.98
N SER A 132 36.99 9.25 -7.05
CA SER A 132 36.73 7.82 -7.22
C SER A 132 37.98 7.09 -7.72
N VAL A 133 38.26 5.90 -7.21
CA VAL A 133 39.33 5.04 -7.76
C VAL A 133 39.00 4.55 -9.18
N PHE A 134 40.02 4.29 -9.98
CA PHE A 134 39.93 3.87 -11.38
C PHE A 134 39.82 2.36 -11.52
N CYS A 135 38.95 1.90 -12.43
CA CYS A 135 38.88 0.48 -12.79
C CYS A 135 40.24 -0.04 -13.27
N GLN A 136 40.69 -1.19 -12.75
CA GLN A 136 41.96 -1.84 -13.10
C GLN A 136 41.80 -3.04 -14.04
N LYS A 137 40.68 -3.09 -14.77
CA LYS A 137 40.36 -4.14 -15.73
C LYS A 137 40.30 -3.52 -17.13
N ALA A 138 40.85 -4.21 -18.13
CA ALA A 138 40.66 -3.81 -19.53
C ALA A 138 39.17 -3.88 -19.91
N PRO A 139 38.63 -2.92 -20.67
CA PRO A 139 37.25 -3.00 -21.15
C PRO A 139 37.08 -4.17 -22.12
N LYS A 140 35.88 -4.74 -22.18
CA LYS A 140 35.55 -5.82 -23.12
C LYS A 140 35.45 -5.30 -24.55
N ASN A 141 34.90 -4.11 -24.73
CA ASN A 141 34.70 -3.47 -26.02
C ASN A 141 35.77 -2.39 -26.27
N PRO A 142 36.44 -2.40 -27.44
CA PRO A 142 37.57 -1.51 -27.73
C PRO A 142 37.20 -0.02 -27.78
N GLU A 143 35.93 0.31 -27.98
CA GLU A 143 35.39 1.68 -27.97
C GLU A 143 35.57 2.37 -26.61
N LEU A 144 35.78 1.61 -25.53
CA LEU A 144 36.01 2.13 -24.19
C LEU A 144 37.49 2.23 -23.80
N ASN A 145 38.41 1.85 -24.70
CA ASN A 145 39.84 1.84 -24.40
C ASN A 145 40.35 3.24 -23.99
N GLY A 146 41.02 3.29 -22.83
CA GLY A 146 41.60 4.53 -22.29
C GLY A 146 40.59 5.50 -21.67
N LEU A 147 39.30 5.17 -21.66
CA LEU A 147 38.27 6.00 -21.03
C LEU A 147 38.18 5.74 -19.53
N VAL A 148 38.15 6.82 -18.76
CA VAL A 148 37.94 6.80 -17.31
C VAL A 148 36.77 7.69 -16.93
N GLN A 149 36.20 7.43 -15.77
CA GLN A 149 35.19 8.31 -15.19
C GLN A 149 35.78 9.69 -14.90
N ALA A 150 34.97 10.73 -15.09
CA ALA A 150 35.33 12.07 -14.67
C ALA A 150 35.49 12.14 -13.14
N GLN A 151 36.37 13.04 -12.69
CA GLN A 151 36.60 13.37 -11.30
C GLN A 151 36.15 14.81 -11.07
N ASP A 152 35.58 15.11 -9.91
CA ASP A 152 35.16 16.48 -9.58
C ASP A 152 36.40 17.40 -9.58
N PRO A 153 36.43 18.44 -10.43
CA PRO A 153 37.55 19.38 -10.50
C PRO A 153 37.83 20.14 -9.19
N ALA A 154 36.86 20.17 -8.26
CA ALA A 154 37.01 20.80 -6.95
C ALA A 154 37.71 19.90 -5.92
N ASN A 155 37.89 18.60 -6.21
CA ASN A 155 38.58 17.68 -5.31
C ASN A 155 40.10 17.84 -5.40
N ASP A 156 40.79 17.54 -4.30
CA ASP A 156 42.24 17.35 -4.34
C ASP A 156 42.55 16.12 -5.22
N PRO A 157 43.30 16.25 -6.32
CA PRO A 157 43.59 15.17 -7.26
C PRO A 157 44.41 14.03 -6.63
N THR A 158 44.94 14.23 -5.43
CA THR A 158 45.75 13.25 -4.70
C THR A 158 44.96 12.41 -3.71
N ILE A 159 43.67 12.69 -3.50
CA ILE A 159 42.86 12.04 -2.47
C ILE A 159 41.72 11.26 -3.13
N PHE A 160 41.63 9.97 -2.81
CA PHE A 160 40.66 9.04 -3.37
C PHE A 160 39.87 8.34 -2.27
N PHE A 161 38.67 7.86 -2.61
CA PHE A 161 37.88 6.94 -1.81
C PHE A 161 37.91 5.57 -2.46
N ASP A 162 38.28 4.56 -1.66
CA ASP A 162 38.26 3.18 -2.07
C ASP A 162 36.96 2.50 -1.57
N PRO A 163 36.06 2.04 -2.47
CA PRO A 163 34.81 1.39 -2.09
C PRO A 163 35.01 0.03 -1.42
N ALA A 164 36.12 -0.66 -1.66
CA ALA A 164 36.41 -1.97 -1.07
C ALA A 164 36.78 -1.84 0.42
N THR A 165 37.63 -0.86 0.74
CA THR A 165 38.08 -0.60 2.12
C THR A 165 37.23 0.44 2.85
N LYS A 166 36.39 1.17 2.13
CA LYS A 166 35.57 2.29 2.61
C LYS A 166 36.41 3.41 3.24
N ALA A 167 37.65 3.56 2.81
CA ALA A 167 38.63 4.47 3.40
C ALA A 167 39.17 5.48 2.38
N THR A 168 39.84 6.51 2.92
CA THR A 168 40.63 7.45 2.12
C THR A 168 41.95 6.79 1.73
N VAL A 169 42.32 6.87 0.45
CA VAL A 169 43.61 6.43 -0.08
C VAL A 169 44.26 7.57 -0.87
N ARG A 170 45.58 7.68 -0.87
CA ARG A 170 46.29 8.74 -1.61
C ARG A 170 46.82 8.23 -2.93
N LEU A 171 47.00 9.15 -3.88
CA LEU A 171 47.64 8.87 -5.15
C LEU A 171 48.98 8.17 -4.95
N GLY A 172 49.14 6.98 -5.55
CA GLY A 172 50.35 6.16 -5.40
C GLY A 172 50.25 5.07 -4.33
N ASP A 173 49.31 5.14 -3.40
CA ASP A 173 49.18 4.14 -2.32
C ASP A 173 48.73 2.78 -2.87
N GLN A 174 47.98 2.78 -3.97
CA GLN A 174 47.49 1.56 -4.60
C GLN A 174 47.24 1.73 -6.11
N PRO A 175 47.24 0.63 -6.91
CA PRO A 175 47.17 0.69 -8.36
C PRO A 175 45.95 1.44 -8.91
N ASN A 176 44.78 1.27 -8.27
CA ASN A 176 43.53 1.91 -8.67
C ASN A 176 43.46 3.42 -8.40
N THR A 177 44.57 4.04 -7.99
CA THR A 177 44.74 5.51 -8.01
C THR A 177 45.30 6.04 -9.33
N PHE A 178 45.63 5.15 -10.28
CA PHE A 178 45.96 5.49 -11.66
C PHE A 178 44.99 4.85 -12.65
N PRO A 179 44.71 5.49 -13.81
CA PRO A 179 44.01 4.85 -14.91
C PRO A 179 44.64 3.51 -15.29
N PHE A 180 43.82 2.54 -15.71
CA PHE A 180 44.31 1.23 -16.13
C PHE A 180 45.43 1.33 -17.17
N GLY A 181 46.51 0.58 -16.96
CA GLY A 181 47.69 0.59 -17.84
C GLY A 181 48.63 1.79 -17.66
N GLN A 182 48.33 2.72 -16.75
CA GLN A 182 49.25 3.80 -16.36
C GLN A 182 49.88 3.49 -14.99
N ALA A 183 51.21 3.57 -14.91
CA ALA A 183 51.95 3.51 -13.65
C ALA A 183 52.55 4.89 -13.36
N GLY A 184 52.46 5.35 -12.10
CA GLY A 184 52.83 6.70 -11.68
C GLY A 184 54.21 7.17 -12.14
N GLY A 185 54.22 8.12 -13.07
CA GLY A 185 55.43 8.79 -13.56
C GLY A 185 55.13 10.02 -14.40
N ALA A 186 55.14 11.20 -13.75
CA ALA A 186 55.19 12.57 -14.28
C ALA A 186 53.97 13.13 -15.07
N ALA A 187 53.61 14.36 -14.71
CA ALA A 187 52.40 15.12 -15.09
C ALA A 187 52.27 15.45 -16.60
N PRO A 188 51.04 15.55 -17.16
CA PRO A 188 50.84 16.07 -18.51
C PRO A 188 50.61 17.60 -18.53
N ALA A 189 51.32 18.27 -19.43
CA ALA A 189 51.03 19.64 -19.90
C ALA A 189 49.81 19.64 -20.85
N PRO A 190 49.14 20.79 -21.10
CA PRO A 190 47.79 20.81 -21.64
C PRO A 190 47.71 20.51 -23.15
N ALA A 191 46.55 20.00 -23.55
CA ALA A 191 46.21 19.47 -24.88
C ALA A 191 46.27 20.50 -26.03
N PRO A 192 46.45 20.03 -27.28
CA PRO A 192 45.93 20.73 -28.45
C PRO A 192 44.82 19.97 -29.21
N ALA A 193 44.06 20.78 -29.94
CA ALA A 193 42.83 20.59 -30.69
C ALA A 193 42.84 19.59 -31.90
N VAL A 194 41.67 18.96 -32.09
CA VAL A 194 40.92 18.56 -33.32
C VAL A 194 41.68 18.02 -34.55
N THR A 195 41.32 16.83 -35.06
CA THR A 195 40.88 16.53 -36.46
C THR A 195 40.67 15.03 -36.76
N ALA A 196 39.99 14.76 -37.88
CA ALA A 196 39.20 13.60 -38.26
C ALA A 196 39.93 12.30 -38.70
N ALA A 197 39.13 11.24 -38.89
CA ALA A 197 39.42 9.86 -39.33
C ALA A 197 40.20 9.73 -40.66
N PRO A 198 40.77 8.55 -41.00
CA PRO A 198 39.98 7.50 -41.70
C PRO A 198 40.35 6.01 -41.43
N GLU A 199 39.32 5.16 -41.60
CA GLU A 199 39.21 3.87 -42.32
C GLU A 199 40.07 2.60 -42.02
N ALA A 200 39.40 1.45 -42.15
CA ALA A 200 39.75 0.08 -41.74
C ALA A 200 40.73 -0.70 -42.67
N PRO A 201 41.16 -1.91 -42.28
CA PRO A 201 40.65 -3.09 -42.99
C PRO A 201 40.29 -4.30 -42.09
N ALA A 202 39.55 -5.24 -42.69
CA ALA A 202 38.89 -6.41 -42.10
C ALA A 202 39.76 -7.72 -42.20
N PRO A 203 39.23 -8.95 -42.00
CA PRO A 203 39.55 -9.81 -40.86
C PRO A 203 40.23 -11.16 -41.24
N GLU A 204 40.81 -11.87 -40.27
CA GLU A 204 41.24 -13.28 -40.48
C GLU A 204 40.76 -14.23 -39.37
N ALA A 205 40.05 -15.26 -39.86
CA ALA A 205 40.06 -16.68 -39.53
C ALA A 205 39.91 -17.19 -38.08
N SER A 206 38.82 -17.96 -37.91
CA SER A 206 38.56 -18.94 -36.85
C SER A 206 39.41 -20.21 -37.00
N PRO A 207 39.55 -21.03 -35.95
CA PRO A 207 39.10 -22.42 -36.09
C PRO A 207 38.20 -22.92 -34.95
N ALA A 208 37.34 -23.87 -35.30
CA ALA A 208 36.38 -24.60 -34.47
C ALA A 208 36.99 -25.94 -33.94
N PRO A 209 36.20 -26.93 -33.48
CA PRO A 209 35.61 -27.05 -32.13
C PRO A 209 36.04 -28.37 -31.43
N GLU A 210 35.89 -28.48 -30.11
CA GLU A 210 35.98 -29.78 -29.39
C GLU A 210 34.60 -30.24 -28.89
N THR A 211 34.38 -31.55 -29.02
CA THR A 211 33.11 -32.28 -28.89
C THR A 211 32.96 -32.87 -27.47
N PRO A 212 31.74 -33.02 -26.92
CA PRO A 212 31.53 -33.41 -25.51
C PRO A 212 31.43 -34.93 -25.29
N ALA A 213 31.59 -35.35 -24.03
CA ALA A 213 31.43 -36.72 -23.54
C ALA A 213 29.95 -37.06 -23.19
N PRO A 214 29.56 -38.35 -23.12
CA PRO A 214 28.17 -38.80 -23.31
C PRO A 214 27.41 -39.09 -21.99
N GLU A 215 26.11 -38.80 -21.98
CA GLU A 215 25.16 -39.35 -21.00
C GLU A 215 24.21 -40.39 -21.64
N THR A 216 23.82 -41.36 -20.82
CA THR A 216 23.05 -42.60 -21.13
C THR A 216 21.52 -42.32 -21.04
N PRO A 217 20.64 -43.09 -21.71
CA PRO A 217 19.47 -42.54 -22.41
C PRO A 217 18.18 -42.42 -21.60
N ALA A 218 17.42 -41.36 -21.89
CA ALA A 218 16.04 -41.18 -21.48
C ALA A 218 15.07 -42.08 -22.29
N ALA A 219 14.08 -42.62 -21.58
CA ALA A 219 12.92 -43.32 -22.13
C ALA A 219 11.97 -42.34 -22.86
N PRO A 220 11.06 -42.82 -23.74
CA PRO A 220 10.60 -42.09 -24.91
C PRO A 220 9.56 -41.02 -24.59
N ALA A 221 9.70 -39.85 -25.24
CA ALA A 221 8.72 -38.77 -25.21
C ALA A 221 7.45 -39.14 -26.00
N PRO A 222 6.23 -38.79 -25.53
CA PRO A 222 5.02 -38.84 -26.35
C PRO A 222 5.03 -37.70 -27.37
N ALA A 223 4.35 -37.92 -28.50
CA ALA A 223 4.36 -37.05 -29.68
C ALA A 223 3.94 -35.59 -29.38
N THR A 224 4.89 -34.66 -29.51
CA THR A 224 4.78 -33.21 -29.20
C THR A 224 3.96 -32.39 -30.20
N GLY A 225 3.21 -33.02 -31.11
CA GLY A 225 2.44 -32.30 -32.14
C GLY A 225 1.15 -31.66 -31.64
N ALA A 226 0.54 -32.18 -30.56
CA ALA A 226 -0.83 -31.80 -30.16
C ALA A 226 -0.92 -30.81 -28.99
N ILE A 227 0.12 -30.71 -28.14
CA ILE A 227 0.10 -29.88 -26.93
C ILE A 227 0.96 -28.61 -27.02
N GLY A 228 1.76 -28.46 -28.10
CA GLY A 228 2.64 -27.33 -28.37
C GLY A 228 4.08 -27.50 -27.87
N ASN A 229 4.94 -26.55 -28.24
CA ASN A 229 6.35 -26.48 -27.81
C ASN A 229 6.51 -25.57 -26.58
N PHE A 230 7.04 -26.13 -25.48
CA PHE A 230 7.24 -25.43 -24.20
C PHE A 230 8.56 -24.67 -24.09
N GLY A 231 9.35 -24.62 -25.18
CA GLY A 231 10.60 -23.88 -25.26
C GLY A 231 11.69 -24.49 -24.38
N SER A 232 12.33 -23.68 -23.53
CA SER A 232 13.38 -24.15 -22.61
C SER A 232 12.85 -24.87 -21.37
N CYS A 233 11.54 -24.85 -21.14
CA CYS A 233 10.91 -25.47 -19.97
C CYS A 233 10.37 -26.87 -20.24
N SER A 234 10.24 -27.67 -19.18
CA SER A 234 9.58 -28.96 -19.24
C SER A 234 8.06 -28.83 -19.45
N VAL A 235 7.42 -29.95 -19.82
CA VAL A 235 5.96 -30.02 -19.89
C VAL A 235 5.38 -29.78 -18.49
N PRO A 236 4.44 -28.84 -18.32
CA PRO A 236 3.82 -28.57 -17.04
C PRO A 236 3.24 -29.81 -16.34
N GLN A 237 3.59 -29.97 -15.07
CA GLN A 237 3.01 -30.97 -14.19
C GLN A 237 2.97 -30.42 -12.76
N ILE A 238 1.86 -30.63 -12.06
CA ILE A 238 1.71 -30.29 -10.64
C ILE A 238 1.41 -31.54 -9.81
N GLU A 239 1.90 -31.55 -8.58
CA GLU A 239 1.68 -32.61 -7.59
C GLU A 239 0.83 -32.13 -6.42
N PHE A 240 0.11 -33.04 -5.77
CA PHE A 240 -0.70 -32.76 -4.58
C PHE A 240 -0.40 -33.76 -3.45
N ALA A 241 0.13 -33.25 -2.34
CA ALA A 241 0.44 -34.05 -1.16
C ALA A 241 0.53 -33.17 0.09
N ALA A 242 0.59 -33.82 1.26
CA ALA A 242 0.96 -33.16 2.51
C ALA A 242 2.49 -33.13 2.67
N GLY A 243 3.00 -32.19 3.46
CA GLY A 243 4.43 -32.10 3.79
C GLY A 243 5.28 -31.28 2.83
N PHE A 244 4.71 -30.75 1.74
CA PHE A 244 5.41 -29.76 0.93
C PHE A 244 5.70 -28.50 1.76
N ASP A 245 6.92 -27.98 1.65
CA ASP A 245 7.44 -26.83 2.40
C ASP A 245 7.18 -26.88 3.92
N ASN A 246 7.22 -28.09 4.49
CA ASN A 246 6.95 -28.37 5.91
C ASN A 246 5.53 -28.00 6.38
N ARG A 247 4.57 -27.97 5.46
CA ARG A 247 3.14 -27.74 5.75
C ARG A 247 2.46 -29.02 6.24
N ARG A 248 1.47 -28.89 7.12
CA ARG A 248 0.71 -30.03 7.68
C ARG A 248 -0.49 -30.39 6.82
N GLU A 249 -1.06 -29.38 6.16
CA GLU A 249 -2.10 -29.48 5.16
C GLU A 249 -1.61 -30.13 3.86
N THR A 250 -2.54 -30.63 3.05
CA THR A 250 -2.25 -30.96 1.65
C THR A 250 -2.19 -29.71 0.79
N SER A 251 -1.25 -29.65 -0.14
CA SER A 251 -1.02 -28.50 -1.02
C SER A 251 -0.53 -28.92 -2.41
N PHE A 252 -0.60 -28.00 -3.37
CA PHE A 252 -0.19 -28.17 -4.76
C PHE A 252 1.18 -27.54 -4.99
N ARG A 253 2.04 -28.16 -5.81
CA ARG A 253 3.35 -27.61 -6.20
C ARG A 253 3.72 -28.07 -7.63
N PRO A 254 4.55 -27.34 -8.40
CA PRO A 254 5.13 -27.88 -9.62
C PRO A 254 6.06 -29.06 -9.33
N VAL A 255 6.07 -30.06 -10.22
CA VAL A 255 7.00 -31.20 -10.12
C VAL A 255 8.41 -30.78 -10.50
N ASP A 256 8.56 -30.03 -11.61
CA ASP A 256 9.84 -29.48 -12.04
C ASP A 256 10.04 -28.07 -11.48
N LEU A 257 10.71 -28.00 -10.34
CA LEU A 257 11.06 -26.73 -9.69
C LEU A 257 12.20 -25.97 -10.39
N THR A 258 12.87 -26.58 -11.37
CA THR A 258 13.93 -25.91 -12.14
C THR A 258 13.30 -25.02 -13.21
N SER A 259 12.33 -25.56 -13.96
CA SER A 259 11.55 -24.79 -14.92
C SER A 259 10.51 -23.90 -14.23
N PHE A 260 9.91 -24.37 -13.14
CA PHE A 260 8.82 -23.70 -12.44
C PHE A 260 9.14 -23.56 -10.94
N ASN A 261 10.04 -22.64 -10.61
CA ASN A 261 10.51 -22.41 -9.24
C ASN A 261 9.46 -21.69 -8.38
N HIS A 262 8.41 -22.41 -7.98
CA HIS A 262 7.36 -21.93 -7.10
C HIS A 262 7.12 -22.93 -5.96
N GLY A 263 6.95 -22.42 -4.75
CA GLY A 263 6.60 -23.23 -3.59
C GLY A 263 5.18 -23.80 -3.67
N SER A 264 4.78 -24.50 -2.61
CA SER A 264 3.46 -25.13 -2.51
C SER A 264 2.37 -24.17 -2.06
N ALA A 265 1.17 -24.30 -2.64
CA ALA A 265 0.00 -23.50 -2.30
C ALA A 265 -1.24 -24.37 -2.10
N GLN A 266 -2.15 -23.96 -1.20
CA GLN A 266 -3.45 -24.61 -1.05
C GLN A 266 -4.45 -24.21 -2.14
N ASN A 267 -4.28 -23.03 -2.72
CA ASN A 267 -5.05 -22.63 -3.88
C ASN A 267 -4.30 -23.11 -5.14
N PRO A 268 -4.81 -24.13 -5.85
CA PRO A 268 -4.14 -24.67 -7.04
C PRO A 268 -4.02 -23.62 -8.15
N ASP A 269 -4.93 -22.64 -8.23
CA ASP A 269 -4.90 -21.63 -9.29
C ASP A 269 -3.65 -20.75 -9.24
N ILE A 270 -3.08 -20.52 -8.05
CA ILE A 270 -1.82 -19.79 -7.88
C ILE A 270 -0.66 -20.51 -8.58
N ILE A 271 -0.60 -21.84 -8.41
CA ILE A 271 0.43 -22.67 -9.03
C ILE A 271 0.21 -22.75 -10.54
N MET A 272 -1.03 -23.01 -10.97
CA MET A 272 -1.36 -23.16 -12.39
C MET A 272 -1.18 -21.85 -13.17
N GLN A 273 -1.53 -20.70 -12.58
CA GLN A 273 -1.27 -19.38 -13.15
C GLN A 273 0.24 -19.14 -13.29
N PHE A 274 1.01 -19.35 -12.22
CA PHE A 274 2.47 -19.18 -12.27
C PHE A 274 3.12 -20.06 -13.35
N VAL A 275 2.73 -21.33 -13.43
CA VAL A 275 3.25 -22.28 -14.42
C VAL A 275 2.93 -21.81 -15.84
N CYS A 276 1.69 -21.39 -16.10
CA CYS A 276 1.32 -20.87 -17.42
C CYS A 276 1.99 -19.52 -17.75
N ASP A 277 2.21 -18.64 -16.78
CA ASP A 277 2.90 -17.36 -16.99
C ASP A 277 4.39 -17.56 -17.24
N THR A 278 5.02 -18.52 -16.57
CA THR A 278 6.44 -18.84 -16.77
C THR A 278 6.71 -19.32 -18.20
N LEU A 279 5.77 -20.10 -18.77
CA LEU A 279 5.83 -20.49 -20.18
C LEU A 279 5.86 -19.29 -21.14
N VAL A 280 5.11 -18.24 -20.82
CA VAL A 280 5.02 -17.00 -21.62
C VAL A 280 6.28 -16.14 -21.44
N ASN A 281 6.72 -15.97 -20.20
CA ASN A 281 7.66 -14.92 -19.83
C ASN A 281 9.13 -15.38 -19.87
N SER A 282 9.39 -16.69 -19.71
CA SER A 282 10.75 -17.18 -19.46
C SER A 282 11.14 -18.38 -20.33
N CYS A 283 10.16 -19.19 -20.73
CA CYS A 283 10.45 -20.43 -21.47
C CYS A 283 10.50 -20.25 -22.98
N GLY A 284 9.89 -19.19 -23.53
CA GLY A 284 9.74 -19.02 -24.98
C GLY A 284 8.76 -20.02 -25.61
N ALA A 285 7.70 -20.40 -24.88
CA ALA A 285 6.72 -21.36 -25.34
C ALA A 285 5.88 -20.82 -26.53
N ASP A 286 5.51 -21.71 -27.45
CA ASP A 286 4.73 -21.33 -28.63
C ASP A 286 3.25 -21.04 -28.28
N GLN A 287 2.48 -20.55 -29.26
CA GLN A 287 1.06 -20.21 -29.04
C GLN A 287 0.21 -21.44 -28.69
N THR A 288 0.57 -22.62 -29.21
CA THR A 288 -0.16 -23.87 -28.93
C THR A 288 0.04 -24.30 -27.48
N ALA A 289 1.28 -24.25 -26.97
CA ALA A 289 1.61 -24.56 -25.58
C ALA A 289 0.93 -23.61 -24.60
N ARG A 290 0.89 -22.31 -24.94
CA ARG A 290 0.17 -21.29 -24.16
C ARG A 290 -1.34 -21.58 -24.10
N THR A 291 -1.94 -21.93 -25.24
CA THR A 291 -3.37 -22.27 -25.33
C THR A 291 -3.69 -23.54 -24.54
N THR A 292 -2.88 -24.58 -24.71
CA THR A 292 -3.00 -25.84 -23.95
C THR A 292 -2.94 -25.60 -22.45
N CYS A 293 -2.00 -24.77 -21.98
CA CYS A 293 -1.88 -24.44 -20.55
C CYS A 293 -3.10 -23.69 -20.01
N ALA A 294 -3.62 -22.72 -20.77
CA ALA A 294 -4.82 -21.98 -20.41
C ALA A 294 -6.06 -22.90 -20.33
N THR A 295 -6.21 -23.83 -21.29
CA THR A 295 -7.30 -24.82 -21.29
C THR A 295 -7.19 -25.79 -20.12
N ALA A 296 -5.99 -26.33 -19.85
CA ALA A 296 -5.74 -27.23 -18.72
C ALA A 296 -6.07 -26.56 -17.38
N ARG A 297 -5.68 -25.30 -17.21
CA ARG A 297 -5.99 -24.49 -16.02
C ARG A 297 -7.49 -24.23 -15.86
N ALA A 298 -8.18 -23.85 -16.93
CA ALA A 298 -9.63 -23.62 -16.89
C ALA A 298 -10.40 -24.90 -16.50
N ALA A 299 -10.00 -26.05 -17.05
CA ALA A 299 -10.57 -27.35 -16.70
C ALA A 299 -10.32 -27.71 -15.22
N ALA A 300 -9.09 -27.48 -14.73
CA ALA A 300 -8.73 -27.75 -13.35
C ALA A 300 -9.48 -26.84 -12.35
N ASN A 301 -9.71 -25.57 -12.69
CA ASN A 301 -10.50 -24.65 -11.86
C ASN A 301 -11.99 -25.02 -11.77
N ALA A 302 -12.50 -25.72 -12.79
CA ALA A 302 -13.87 -26.26 -12.78
C ALA A 302 -13.98 -27.61 -12.05
N ALA A 303 -12.86 -28.27 -11.73
CA ALA A 303 -12.86 -29.59 -11.12
C ALA A 303 -13.37 -29.56 -9.67
N GLN A 304 -14.23 -30.53 -9.32
CA GLN A 304 -14.80 -30.69 -7.99
C GLN A 304 -14.50 -32.09 -7.44
N PRO A 305 -14.27 -32.24 -6.11
CA PRO A 305 -14.27 -31.18 -5.10
C PRO A 305 -13.05 -30.26 -5.17
N ALA A 306 -13.27 -28.96 -5.07
CA ALA A 306 -12.19 -27.96 -5.08
C ALA A 306 -11.17 -28.21 -3.95
N LYS A 307 -9.90 -27.86 -4.20
CA LYS A 307 -8.76 -28.02 -3.27
C LYS A 307 -8.39 -29.48 -2.92
N THR A 308 -8.80 -30.44 -3.75
CA THR A 308 -8.39 -31.85 -3.62
C THR A 308 -7.50 -32.26 -4.79
N GLY A 309 -6.87 -33.43 -4.71
CA GLY A 309 -5.96 -33.93 -5.74
C GLY A 309 -6.59 -34.10 -7.13
N ILE A 310 -7.93 -34.12 -7.24
CA ILE A 310 -8.61 -34.15 -8.55
C ILE A 310 -8.29 -32.91 -9.39
N VAL A 311 -7.96 -31.78 -8.76
CA VAL A 311 -7.55 -30.56 -9.46
C VAL A 311 -6.17 -30.75 -10.11
N ALA A 312 -5.24 -31.41 -9.42
CA ALA A 312 -3.93 -31.75 -9.97
C ALA A 312 -4.04 -32.76 -11.11
N ASP A 313 -4.85 -33.80 -10.93
CA ASP A 313 -5.10 -34.81 -11.97
C ASP A 313 -5.70 -34.18 -13.23
N THR A 314 -6.66 -33.25 -13.06
CA THR A 314 -7.32 -32.55 -14.17
C THR A 314 -6.35 -31.62 -14.92
N PHE A 315 -5.49 -30.90 -14.20
CA PHE A 315 -4.47 -30.06 -14.82
C PHE A 315 -3.46 -30.90 -15.61
N ASN A 316 -2.93 -31.97 -15.00
CA ASN A 316 -1.94 -32.85 -15.62
C ASN A 316 -2.51 -33.57 -16.86
N ALA A 317 -3.79 -33.96 -16.83
CA ALA A 317 -4.47 -34.57 -17.97
C ALA A 317 -4.52 -33.63 -19.19
N GLY A 318 -4.57 -32.31 -18.98
CA GLY A 318 -4.50 -31.30 -20.04
C GLY A 318 -3.19 -31.34 -20.85
N PHE A 319 -2.13 -31.91 -20.29
CA PHE A 319 -0.84 -32.13 -20.96
C PHE A 319 -0.61 -33.59 -21.37
N GLY A 320 -1.65 -34.43 -21.28
CA GLY A 320 -1.56 -35.86 -21.55
C GLY A 320 -0.88 -36.67 -20.44
N ILE A 321 -0.69 -36.09 -19.25
CA ILE A 321 -0.06 -36.74 -18.11
C ILE A 321 -1.14 -37.32 -17.20
N SER A 322 -1.18 -38.65 -17.06
CA SER A 322 -2.10 -39.32 -16.13
C SER A 322 -1.49 -39.36 -14.74
N THR A 323 -2.21 -38.82 -13.76
CA THR A 323 -1.88 -38.83 -12.33
C THR A 323 -3.08 -39.33 -11.52
N ASN A 324 -2.88 -39.67 -10.24
CA ASN A 324 -3.93 -40.24 -9.36
C ASN A 324 -3.89 -39.59 -7.97
N PHE A 325 -3.76 -38.28 -7.93
CA PHE A 325 -3.78 -37.48 -6.70
C PHE A 325 -5.18 -37.42 -6.08
N ALA A 326 -6.26 -37.68 -6.81
CA ALA A 326 -7.61 -37.80 -6.26
C ALA A 326 -7.74 -38.89 -5.17
N ALA A 327 -6.80 -39.86 -5.15
CA ALA A 327 -6.68 -40.87 -4.10
C ALA A 327 -5.98 -40.36 -2.81
N VAL A 328 -5.40 -39.15 -2.82
CA VAL A 328 -4.75 -38.54 -1.65
C VAL A 328 -5.79 -37.84 -0.79
N GLN A 329 -5.87 -38.21 0.50
CA GLN A 329 -6.75 -37.57 1.47
C GLN A 329 -6.37 -36.10 1.65
N ALA A 330 -7.27 -35.17 1.33
CA ALA A 330 -7.04 -33.75 1.56
C ALA A 330 -7.07 -33.43 3.07
N LEU A 331 -6.12 -32.63 3.53
CA LEU A 331 -5.91 -32.22 4.93
C LEU A 331 -5.97 -30.70 5.05
N ASP A 332 -6.72 -30.20 6.04
CA ASP A 332 -6.84 -28.77 6.34
C ASP A 332 -5.63 -28.22 7.13
N ASN A 333 -5.69 -26.94 7.51
CA ASN A 333 -4.60 -26.23 8.18
C ASN A 333 -4.29 -26.77 9.58
N GLN A 334 -5.17 -27.62 10.13
CA GLN A 334 -5.01 -28.30 11.40
C GLN A 334 -4.53 -29.75 11.21
N GLY A 335 -4.38 -30.20 9.96
CA GLY A 335 -4.04 -31.59 9.61
C GLY A 335 -5.24 -32.53 9.68
N ALA A 336 -6.47 -31.99 9.75
CA ALA A 336 -7.68 -32.80 9.78
C ALA A 336 -8.18 -33.10 8.36
N PRO A 337 -8.68 -34.33 8.10
CA PRO A 337 -9.15 -34.71 6.78
C PRO A 337 -10.43 -33.98 6.40
N PHE A 338 -10.49 -33.44 5.18
CA PHE A 338 -11.70 -32.86 4.60
C PHE A 338 -11.93 -33.35 3.16
N GLY A 339 -13.19 -33.40 2.73
CA GLY A 339 -13.57 -33.86 1.39
C GLY A 339 -13.48 -35.39 1.18
N PRO A 340 -14.18 -35.92 0.17
CA PRO A 340 -14.17 -37.35 -0.13
C PRO A 340 -12.86 -37.77 -0.82
N ILE A 341 -12.36 -38.97 -0.49
CA ILE A 341 -11.38 -39.68 -1.32
C ILE A 341 -12.13 -40.21 -2.53
N VAL A 342 -11.79 -39.73 -3.73
CA VAL A 342 -12.44 -40.17 -4.96
C VAL A 342 -11.61 -41.29 -5.56
N ALA A 343 -12.11 -42.53 -5.48
CA ALA A 343 -11.48 -43.67 -6.16
C ALA A 343 -11.62 -43.50 -7.68
N ALA A 344 -10.54 -43.76 -8.43
CA ALA A 344 -10.41 -43.52 -9.85
C ALA A 344 -11.64 -44.01 -10.68
N PRO A 345 -12.21 -43.18 -11.57
CA PRO A 345 -13.19 -43.66 -12.52
C PRO A 345 -12.50 -44.43 -13.66
N ALA A 346 -12.96 -45.66 -13.91
CA ALA A 346 -12.69 -46.39 -15.14
C ALA A 346 -13.43 -45.72 -16.31
N THR A 347 -12.74 -45.56 -17.44
CA THR A 347 -13.20 -44.92 -18.67
C THR A 347 -14.48 -45.54 -19.27
N PRO A 348 -15.42 -44.71 -19.77
CA PRO A 348 -16.22 -45.12 -20.93
C PRO A 348 -16.40 -44.05 -22.04
N ALA A 349 -16.70 -44.56 -23.23
CA ALA A 349 -16.77 -43.93 -24.56
C ALA A 349 -18.02 -43.02 -24.80
N PRO A 350 -18.09 -42.24 -25.92
CA PRO A 350 -19.06 -41.15 -26.09
C PRO A 350 -20.33 -41.53 -26.89
N ALA A 351 -21.45 -40.81 -26.60
CA ALA A 351 -22.61 -40.42 -27.46
C ALA A 351 -23.99 -40.56 -26.73
N PRO A 352 -25.12 -40.01 -27.24
CA PRO A 352 -25.41 -38.66 -27.76
C PRO A 352 -26.68 -38.02 -27.12
N ALA A 353 -27.05 -36.79 -27.53
CA ALA A 353 -28.14 -35.95 -27.01
C ALA A 353 -29.59 -36.43 -27.29
N PRO A 354 -30.60 -35.93 -26.53
CA PRO A 354 -31.93 -35.69 -27.11
C PRO A 354 -32.64 -34.39 -26.66
N ALA A 355 -33.60 -33.95 -27.49
CA ALA A 355 -34.66 -32.95 -27.23
C ALA A 355 -36.05 -33.65 -27.25
N PRO A 356 -37.22 -32.95 -27.25
CA PRO A 356 -37.92 -32.33 -26.11
C PRO A 356 -39.39 -32.85 -25.90
N ASP A 357 -40.11 -32.24 -24.93
CA ASP A 357 -41.58 -32.01 -24.79
C ASP A 357 -42.51 -32.78 -23.79
N ALA A 358 -43.17 -31.95 -22.93
CA ALA A 358 -44.64 -31.73 -22.76
C ALA A 358 -45.48 -32.19 -21.51
N SER A 359 -46.22 -31.18 -20.97
CA SER A 359 -47.59 -31.10 -20.33
C SER A 359 -47.82 -31.46 -18.84
N THR A 360 -48.07 -30.51 -17.88
CA THR A 360 -49.27 -29.70 -17.42
C THR A 360 -50.33 -30.45 -16.57
N PRO A 361 -51.19 -29.87 -15.65
CA PRO A 361 -51.68 -28.45 -15.51
C PRO A 361 -51.97 -27.81 -14.08
N ALA A 362 -52.00 -26.45 -14.05
CA ALA A 362 -52.89 -25.39 -13.44
C ALA A 362 -53.63 -25.55 -12.06
N THR A 363 -53.96 -24.56 -11.18
CA THR A 363 -53.95 -23.06 -10.98
C THR A 363 -54.49 -22.75 -9.52
N PRO A 364 -54.75 -21.51 -8.95
CA PRO A 364 -54.69 -20.11 -9.47
C PRO A 364 -54.05 -18.98 -8.59
N ASP A 365 -53.52 -17.98 -9.31
CA ASP A 365 -53.50 -16.50 -9.17
C ASP A 365 -53.04 -15.70 -7.92
N THR A 366 -51.98 -14.90 -8.15
CA THR A 366 -51.83 -13.46 -7.83
C THR A 366 -50.93 -12.79 -8.89
N PRO A 367 -51.03 -11.48 -9.14
CA PRO A 367 -50.87 -10.89 -10.48
C PRO A 367 -49.42 -10.77 -10.94
N VAL A 368 -49.14 -11.33 -12.12
CA VAL A 368 -47.93 -11.14 -12.93
C VAL A 368 -48.23 -10.07 -13.99
N VAL A 369 -47.36 -9.08 -14.10
CA VAL A 369 -47.25 -8.24 -15.30
C VAL A 369 -46.26 -8.94 -16.25
N SER A 370 -46.71 -9.22 -17.47
CA SER A 370 -45.94 -9.89 -18.52
C SER A 370 -44.74 -9.06 -19.01
N PRO A 371 -43.63 -9.69 -19.44
CA PRO A 371 -42.49 -8.99 -20.04
C PRO A 371 -42.80 -8.55 -21.49
N PRO A 372 -42.30 -7.40 -21.96
CA PRO A 372 -42.26 -7.10 -23.39
C PRO A 372 -41.12 -7.88 -24.09
N ALA A 373 -41.30 -8.06 -25.39
CA ALA A 373 -40.50 -8.91 -26.27
C ALA A 373 -38.98 -8.62 -26.26
N ALA A 374 -38.21 -9.70 -26.10
CA ALA A 374 -36.76 -9.73 -26.27
C ALA A 374 -36.38 -9.47 -27.73
N GLY A 375 -35.91 -8.24 -27.98
CA GLY A 375 -35.24 -7.86 -29.23
C GLY A 375 -34.36 -6.61 -29.10
N GLY A 376 -34.46 -5.84 -28.01
CA GLY A 376 -33.75 -4.57 -27.85
C GLY A 376 -32.83 -4.44 -26.62
N ILE A 377 -32.85 -5.39 -25.68
CA ILE A 377 -32.08 -5.31 -24.41
C ILE A 377 -30.90 -6.28 -24.33
N GLY A 378 -30.70 -7.12 -25.36
CA GLY A 378 -29.62 -8.12 -25.43
C GLY A 378 -29.90 -9.45 -24.70
N ASP A 379 -28.98 -10.40 -24.88
CA ASP A 379 -28.97 -11.71 -24.22
C ASP A 379 -28.12 -11.69 -22.94
N PHE A 380 -28.75 -11.99 -21.79
CA PHE A 380 -28.10 -12.00 -20.48
C PHE A 380 -27.42 -13.34 -20.15
N GLY A 381 -27.36 -14.26 -21.11
CA GLY A 381 -26.71 -15.55 -20.97
C GLY A 381 -27.42 -16.42 -19.94
N ARG A 382 -26.67 -16.99 -18.97
CA ARG A 382 -27.25 -17.87 -17.93
C ARG A 382 -27.92 -17.14 -16.76
N CYS A 383 -27.91 -15.81 -16.74
CA CYS A 383 -28.51 -15.03 -15.67
C CYS A 383 -29.90 -14.50 -16.06
N THR A 384 -30.68 -14.15 -15.04
CA THR A 384 -31.93 -13.42 -15.22
C THR A 384 -31.67 -11.97 -15.63
N VAL A 385 -32.70 -11.31 -16.16
CA VAL A 385 -32.65 -9.87 -16.45
C VAL A 385 -32.43 -9.11 -15.13
N PRO A 386 -31.43 -8.23 -15.04
CA PRO A 386 -31.16 -7.43 -13.85
C PRO A 386 -32.39 -6.67 -13.31
N GLN A 387 -32.62 -6.80 -12.01
CA GLN A 387 -33.62 -6.02 -11.29
C GLN A 387 -33.11 -5.66 -9.88
N ILE A 388 -33.33 -4.42 -9.46
CA ILE A 388 -32.98 -3.91 -8.13
C ILE A 388 -34.24 -3.57 -7.34
N GLU A 389 -34.24 -3.93 -6.06
CA GLU A 389 -35.25 -3.49 -5.10
C GLU A 389 -34.69 -2.48 -4.10
N PHE A 390 -35.57 -1.65 -3.53
CA PHE A 390 -35.26 -0.62 -2.55
C PHE A 390 -36.22 -0.69 -1.35
N GLY A 391 -35.68 -0.73 -0.14
CA GLY A 391 -36.48 -0.83 1.08
C GLY A 391 -35.67 -0.78 2.37
N VAL A 392 -36.36 -0.86 3.50
CA VAL A 392 -35.76 -0.92 4.85
C VAL A 392 -35.47 -2.36 5.27
N GLY A 393 -34.48 -2.55 6.14
CA GLY A 393 -34.24 -3.82 6.81
C GLY A 393 -33.47 -4.86 5.98
N PHE A 394 -33.02 -4.54 4.77
CA PHE A 394 -32.08 -5.39 4.06
C PHE A 394 -30.77 -5.49 4.85
N ASP A 395 -30.26 -6.71 5.01
CA ASP A 395 -29.08 -7.07 5.80
C ASP A 395 -29.01 -6.44 7.20
N ASN A 396 -30.19 -6.30 7.84
CA ASN A 396 -30.36 -5.71 9.16
C ASN A 396 -29.90 -4.23 9.26
N ARG A 397 -29.88 -3.52 8.13
CA ARG A 397 -29.62 -2.08 8.06
C ARG A 397 -30.82 -1.29 8.57
N ARG A 398 -30.55 -0.14 9.19
CA ARG A 398 -31.61 0.75 9.74
C ARG A 398 -32.12 1.74 8.69
N GLU A 399 -31.23 2.12 7.78
CA GLU A 399 -31.48 2.94 6.61
C GLU A 399 -32.18 2.16 5.48
N THR A 400 -32.80 2.89 4.56
CA THR A 400 -33.22 2.29 3.28
C THR A 400 -32.02 1.99 2.41
N SER A 401 -32.03 0.86 1.71
CA SER A 401 -30.92 0.41 0.87
C SER A 401 -31.40 -0.33 -0.38
N PHE A 402 -30.51 -0.44 -1.35
CA PHE A 402 -30.70 -1.12 -2.63
C PHE A 402 -30.10 -2.52 -2.57
N ARG A 403 -30.72 -3.52 -3.19
CA ARG A 403 -30.08 -4.83 -3.46
C ARG A 403 -30.63 -5.50 -4.73
N PRO A 404 -29.93 -6.50 -5.30
CA PRO A 404 -30.48 -7.28 -6.40
C PRO A 404 -31.68 -8.12 -5.94
N VAL A 405 -32.69 -8.26 -6.81
CA VAL A 405 -33.83 -9.15 -6.54
C VAL A 405 -33.40 -10.61 -6.65
N ASP A 406 -32.65 -10.95 -7.70
CA ASP A 406 -32.10 -12.29 -7.88
C ASP A 406 -30.73 -12.43 -7.20
N LEU A 407 -30.76 -12.80 -5.93
CA LEU A 407 -29.56 -13.04 -5.12
C LEU A 407 -28.83 -14.35 -5.48
N THR A 408 -29.39 -15.18 -6.38
CA THR A 408 -28.73 -16.42 -6.83
C THR A 408 -27.73 -16.11 -7.93
N ASN A 409 -28.14 -15.31 -8.92
CA ASN A 409 -27.30 -14.88 -10.03
C ASN A 409 -26.50 -13.61 -9.71
N PHE A 410 -27.01 -12.77 -8.82
CA PHE A 410 -26.37 -11.52 -8.38
C PHE A 410 -26.26 -11.50 -6.85
N ASN A 411 -25.38 -12.36 -6.31
CA ASN A 411 -25.20 -12.56 -4.86
C ASN A 411 -24.48 -11.40 -4.15
N HIS A 412 -25.10 -10.22 -4.12
CA HIS A 412 -24.57 -9.05 -3.44
C HIS A 412 -25.49 -8.61 -2.30
N GLY A 413 -24.88 -8.18 -1.19
CA GLY A 413 -25.60 -7.55 -0.10
C GLY A 413 -26.19 -6.19 -0.49
N SER A 414 -26.98 -5.62 0.39
CA SER A 414 -27.61 -4.32 0.24
C SER A 414 -26.65 -3.17 0.50
N ALA A 415 -26.83 -2.07 -0.24
CA ALA A 415 -26.03 -0.87 -0.13
C ALA A 415 -26.91 0.38 -0.20
N GLN A 416 -26.58 1.42 0.56
CA GLN A 416 -27.28 2.71 0.47
C GLN A 416 -26.90 3.50 -0.80
N ASN A 417 -25.76 3.17 -1.42
CA ASN A 417 -25.36 3.73 -2.70
C ASN A 417 -25.69 2.75 -3.83
N ILE A 418 -26.65 3.11 -4.69
CA ILE A 418 -27.11 2.26 -5.78
C ILE A 418 -25.97 1.88 -6.75
N ASN A 419 -24.94 2.71 -6.89
CA ASN A 419 -23.82 2.46 -7.79
C ASN A 419 -22.96 1.26 -7.39
N ILE A 420 -23.03 0.81 -6.13
CA ILE A 420 -22.35 -0.40 -5.68
C ILE A 420 -23.10 -1.62 -6.24
N ILE A 421 -24.43 -1.61 -6.15
CA ILE A 421 -25.28 -2.71 -6.61
C ILE A 421 -25.30 -2.80 -8.13
N THR A 422 -25.50 -1.67 -8.82
CA THR A 422 -25.65 -1.66 -10.28
C THR A 422 -24.35 -2.06 -10.99
N ARG A 423 -23.18 -1.64 -10.48
CA ARG A 423 -21.89 -2.07 -11.02
C ARG A 423 -21.65 -3.55 -10.81
N PHE A 424 -21.86 -4.05 -9.60
CA PHE A 424 -21.73 -5.48 -9.33
C PHE A 424 -22.63 -6.32 -10.26
N VAL A 425 -23.90 -5.93 -10.39
CA VAL A 425 -24.86 -6.62 -11.24
C VAL A 425 -24.40 -6.63 -12.71
N CYS A 426 -23.92 -5.51 -13.23
CA CYS A 426 -23.42 -5.45 -14.61
C CYS A 426 -22.07 -6.17 -14.81
N ASP A 427 -21.20 -6.22 -13.79
CA ASP A 427 -19.93 -6.95 -13.84
C ASP A 427 -20.16 -8.47 -13.83
N GLN A 428 -21.16 -8.95 -13.09
CA GLN A 428 -21.57 -10.36 -13.13
C GLN A 428 -22.04 -10.78 -14.52
N LEU A 429 -22.65 -9.87 -15.30
CA LEU A 429 -23.04 -10.17 -16.68
C LEU A 429 -21.83 -10.57 -17.55
N VAL A 430 -20.67 -9.98 -17.29
CA VAL A 430 -19.41 -10.26 -18.01
C VAL A 430 -18.72 -11.51 -17.46
N ASN A 431 -18.54 -11.58 -16.15
CA ASN A 431 -17.65 -12.55 -15.51
C ASN A 431 -18.33 -13.89 -15.21
N PHE A 432 -19.65 -13.88 -15.06
CA PHE A 432 -20.41 -15.04 -14.65
C PHE A 432 -21.46 -15.41 -15.69
N CYS A 433 -22.28 -14.48 -16.15
CA CYS A 433 -23.48 -14.80 -16.94
C CYS A 433 -23.20 -15.14 -18.41
N GLY A 434 -22.09 -14.66 -18.97
CA GLY A 434 -21.78 -14.82 -20.39
C GLY A 434 -22.70 -13.99 -21.29
N ALA A 435 -23.12 -12.81 -20.81
CA ALA A 435 -24.03 -11.93 -21.53
C ALA A 435 -23.40 -11.35 -22.81
N ASP A 436 -24.24 -11.10 -23.81
CA ASP A 436 -23.82 -10.55 -25.09
C ASP A 436 -23.46 -9.06 -25.00
N GLN A 437 -22.93 -8.51 -26.10
CA GLN A 437 -22.54 -7.10 -26.13
C GLN A 437 -23.72 -6.13 -25.95
N THR A 438 -24.91 -6.51 -26.41
CA THR A 438 -26.11 -5.69 -26.32
C THR A 438 -26.58 -5.60 -24.87
N ALA A 439 -26.60 -6.72 -24.14
CA ALA A 439 -26.98 -6.79 -22.72
C ALA A 439 -26.02 -6.01 -21.84
N ARG A 440 -24.72 -6.04 -22.16
CA ARG A 440 -23.71 -5.22 -21.48
C ARG A 440 -23.93 -3.72 -21.71
N ALA A 441 -24.25 -3.31 -22.94
CA ALA A 441 -24.54 -1.92 -23.27
C ALA A 441 -25.86 -1.43 -22.63
N THR A 442 -26.89 -2.28 -22.59
CA THR A 442 -28.14 -2.01 -21.88
C THR A 442 -27.90 -1.87 -20.38
N CYS A 443 -27.08 -2.73 -19.77
CA CYS A 443 -26.74 -2.62 -18.35
C CYS A 443 -25.94 -1.35 -18.03
N ALA A 444 -25.01 -0.94 -18.92
CA ALA A 444 -24.31 0.34 -18.80
C ALA A 444 -25.28 1.54 -18.84
N THR A 445 -26.28 1.48 -19.73
CA THR A 445 -27.35 2.50 -19.81
C THR A 445 -28.17 2.54 -18.51
N ALA A 446 -28.44 1.37 -17.93
CA ALA A 446 -29.15 1.26 -16.65
C ALA A 446 -28.35 1.86 -15.47
N ILE A 447 -27.03 1.67 -15.43
CA ILE A 447 -26.14 2.33 -14.46
C ILE A 447 -26.26 3.86 -14.60
N THR A 448 -26.20 4.38 -15.83
CA THR A 448 -26.31 5.83 -16.06
C THR A 448 -27.67 6.36 -15.63
N ALA A 449 -28.77 5.68 -15.97
CA ALA A 449 -30.12 6.07 -15.57
C ALA A 449 -30.27 6.09 -14.03
N ALA A 450 -29.77 5.08 -13.33
CA ALA A 450 -29.80 4.98 -11.87
C ALA A 450 -28.98 6.09 -11.19
N SER A 451 -27.77 6.35 -11.70
CA SER A 451 -26.86 7.35 -11.13
C SER A 451 -27.29 8.79 -11.39
N SER A 452 -28.11 9.04 -12.42
CA SER A 452 -28.60 10.38 -12.78
C SER A 452 -29.97 10.70 -12.17
N ALA A 453 -30.62 9.72 -11.55
CA ALA A 453 -31.92 9.87 -10.92
C ALA A 453 -31.82 10.57 -9.56
N GLU A 454 -32.60 11.64 -9.38
CA GLU A 454 -32.64 12.44 -8.15
C GLU A 454 -34.04 12.42 -7.51
N PRO A 455 -34.15 12.52 -6.17
CA PRO A 455 -33.05 12.68 -5.22
C PRO A 455 -32.22 11.41 -5.00
N ALA A 456 -30.90 11.54 -4.88
CA ALA A 456 -30.00 10.43 -4.58
C ALA A 456 -30.36 9.72 -3.26
N LYS A 457 -30.02 8.43 -3.17
CA LYS A 457 -30.32 7.50 -2.07
C LYS A 457 -31.81 7.23 -1.85
N THR A 458 -32.64 7.44 -2.87
CA THR A 458 -34.09 7.15 -2.83
C THR A 458 -34.48 6.09 -3.87
N GLY A 459 -35.70 5.55 -3.72
CA GLY A 459 -36.21 4.52 -4.61
C GLY A 459 -36.35 4.94 -6.08
N ILE A 460 -36.33 6.25 -6.39
CA ILE A 460 -36.32 6.77 -7.77
C ILE A 460 -35.14 6.20 -8.56
N GLN A 461 -34.00 5.97 -7.91
CA GLN A 461 -32.82 5.41 -8.59
C GLN A 461 -33.00 3.93 -8.97
N ALA A 462 -33.70 3.14 -8.13
CA ALA A 462 -34.04 1.76 -8.45
C ALA A 462 -35.07 1.69 -9.58
N ASP A 463 -36.07 2.58 -9.55
CA ASP A 463 -37.06 2.70 -10.63
C ASP A 463 -36.41 3.07 -11.97
N ALA A 464 -35.46 4.01 -11.96
CA ALA A 464 -34.71 4.39 -13.16
C ALA A 464 -33.82 3.26 -13.71
N PHE A 465 -33.20 2.45 -12.84
CA PHE A 465 -32.44 1.26 -13.25
C PHE A 465 -33.36 0.23 -13.91
N ASN A 466 -34.46 -0.14 -13.24
CA ASN A 466 -35.39 -1.17 -13.67
C ASN A 466 -36.09 -0.80 -14.99
N ALA A 467 -36.41 0.48 -15.18
CA ALA A 467 -37.07 0.98 -16.39
C ALA A 467 -36.25 0.73 -17.68
N VAL A 468 -34.91 0.74 -17.60
CA VAL A 468 -34.04 0.46 -18.76
C VAL A 468 -34.18 -0.99 -19.25
N PHE A 469 -34.54 -1.91 -18.37
CA PHE A 469 -34.85 -3.30 -18.71
C PHE A 469 -36.33 -3.53 -19.03
N GLY A 470 -37.13 -2.46 -19.12
CA GLY A 470 -38.58 -2.54 -19.34
C GLY A 470 -39.37 -2.98 -18.11
N ILE A 471 -38.75 -2.99 -16.93
CA ILE A 471 -39.38 -3.37 -15.66
C ILE A 471 -39.91 -2.10 -14.98
N THR A 472 -41.22 -2.06 -14.73
CA THR A 472 -41.84 -0.94 -14.02
C THR A 472 -41.89 -1.23 -12.52
N THR A 473 -41.25 -0.38 -11.72
CA THR A 473 -41.32 -0.38 -10.25
C THR A 473 -41.78 0.99 -9.73
N ASN A 474 -42.19 1.07 -8.46
CA ASN A 474 -42.68 2.30 -7.83
C ASN A 474 -42.02 2.55 -6.45
N PHE A 475 -40.71 2.34 -6.38
CA PHE A 475 -39.94 2.58 -5.17
C PHE A 475 -39.81 4.07 -4.84
N ALA A 476 -40.06 4.97 -5.79
CA ALA A 476 -40.19 6.41 -5.57
C ALA A 476 -41.21 6.77 -4.47
N SER A 477 -42.20 5.90 -4.22
CA SER A 477 -43.20 6.07 -3.16
C SER A 477 -42.72 5.62 -1.76
N VAL A 478 -41.55 4.99 -1.65
CA VAL A 478 -40.99 4.48 -0.39
C VAL A 478 -40.22 5.60 0.32
N GLN A 479 -40.59 5.86 1.59
CA GLN A 479 -39.89 6.82 2.44
C GLN A 479 -38.43 6.40 2.65
N ALA A 480 -37.48 7.24 2.25
CA ALA A 480 -36.07 7.00 2.48
C ALA A 480 -35.66 7.34 3.92
N PHE A 481 -34.77 6.53 4.50
CA PHE A 481 -34.23 6.70 5.85
C PHE A 481 -32.70 6.73 5.82
N ASP A 482 -32.08 7.66 6.55
CA ASP A 482 -30.63 7.82 6.63
C ASP A 482 -29.99 6.81 7.62
N ASP A 483 -28.66 6.84 7.75
CA ASP A 483 -27.87 5.92 8.61
C ASP A 483 -28.20 6.06 10.11
N GLN A 484 -28.97 7.08 10.48
CA GLN A 484 -29.45 7.36 11.83
C GLN A 484 -30.94 6.98 12.00
N GLY A 485 -31.56 6.41 10.96
CA GLY A 485 -32.97 6.01 10.91
C GLY A 485 -33.94 7.18 10.78
N ARG A 486 -33.48 8.35 10.30
CA ARG A 486 -34.31 9.55 10.14
C ARG A 486 -34.85 9.63 8.71
N PRO A 487 -36.12 10.01 8.52
CA PRO A 487 -36.70 10.14 7.19
C PRO A 487 -36.10 11.32 6.42
N PHE A 488 -35.79 11.14 5.14
CA PHE A 488 -35.36 12.20 4.22
C PHE A 488 -35.95 12.01 2.81
N GLY A 489 -35.92 13.05 1.97
CA GLY A 489 -36.50 13.02 0.62
C GLY A 489 -38.02 13.30 0.59
N PRO A 490 -38.63 13.46 -0.60
CA PRO A 490 -40.03 13.84 -0.73
C PRO A 490 -40.95 12.73 -0.20
N THR A 491 -41.81 13.10 0.75
CA THR A 491 -42.92 12.29 1.23
C THR A 491 -44.01 12.27 0.17
N GLY A 492 -44.34 11.10 -0.36
CA GLY A 492 -45.58 10.90 -1.10
C GLY A 492 -46.77 11.21 -0.19
N ASN A 493 -47.44 12.33 -0.49
CA ASN A 493 -48.72 12.85 0.04
C ASN A 493 -48.65 13.71 1.32
N THR A 494 -48.76 15.02 1.09
CA THR A 494 -49.19 16.06 2.02
C THR A 494 -50.70 15.98 2.32
N ALA A 495 -51.04 16.04 3.61
CA ALA A 495 -52.24 16.74 4.09
C ALA A 495 -51.81 17.60 5.29
N PRO A 496 -52.18 18.91 5.35
CA PRO A 496 -51.59 19.82 6.33
C PRO A 496 -52.31 19.73 7.68
N ALA A 497 -51.54 19.50 8.75
CA ALA A 497 -52.02 19.66 10.12
C ALA A 497 -51.47 20.97 10.72
N THR A 498 -52.41 21.81 11.15
CA THR A 498 -52.28 23.11 11.82
C THR A 498 -51.36 23.07 13.06
N PRO A 499 -50.67 24.16 13.45
CA PRO A 499 -49.74 24.13 14.58
C PRO A 499 -50.48 24.03 15.92
N ALA A 500 -50.09 23.08 16.77
CA ALA A 500 -50.50 23.01 18.17
C ALA A 500 -49.46 23.70 19.09
N PRO A 501 -49.88 24.36 20.19
CA PRO A 501 -49.05 25.28 20.96
C PRO A 501 -48.10 24.56 21.95
N ALA A 502 -47.04 25.28 22.35
CA ALA A 502 -45.96 24.82 23.22
C ALA A 502 -46.43 24.30 24.60
N PRO A 503 -45.80 23.26 25.17
CA PRO A 503 -46.14 22.78 26.51
C PRO A 503 -45.39 23.56 27.61
N ALA A 504 -46.11 23.80 28.71
CA ALA A 504 -45.62 24.38 29.97
C ALA A 504 -44.82 23.35 30.80
N PRO A 505 -44.00 23.77 31.80
CA PRO A 505 -43.05 22.90 32.47
C PRO A 505 -43.73 22.00 33.54
N ALA A 506 -43.30 20.74 33.62
CA ALA A 506 -43.77 19.77 34.63
C ALA A 506 -42.70 19.52 35.72
N PRO A 507 -43.11 19.14 36.96
CA PRO A 507 -42.28 19.23 38.17
C PRO A 507 -41.38 18.00 38.44
N ALA A 508 -40.41 18.20 39.33
CA ALA A 508 -39.38 17.24 39.73
C ALA A 508 -39.91 15.94 40.37
N THR A 509 -39.28 14.81 40.04
CA THR A 509 -39.53 13.47 40.62
C THR A 509 -38.24 12.92 41.27
N PRO A 510 -38.29 12.14 42.37
CA PRO A 510 -37.15 11.93 43.29
C PRO A 510 -36.12 10.87 42.84
N ALA A 511 -34.96 10.91 43.52
CA ALA A 511 -33.74 10.15 43.26
C ALA A 511 -33.89 8.61 43.28
N ALA A 512 -33.16 7.95 42.38
CA ALA A 512 -33.06 6.49 42.21
C ALA A 512 -32.13 5.82 43.25
N PRO A 513 -32.32 4.52 43.58
CA PRO A 513 -31.52 3.82 44.59
C PRO A 513 -30.16 3.35 44.04
N ALA A 514 -29.17 3.20 44.95
CA ALA A 514 -27.79 2.85 44.65
C ALA A 514 -27.61 1.40 44.11
N PRO A 515 -26.63 1.13 43.23
CA PRO A 515 -26.42 -0.19 42.66
C PRO A 515 -25.64 -1.13 43.60
N ALA A 516 -25.94 -2.42 43.48
CA ALA A 516 -25.30 -3.54 44.18
C ALA A 516 -23.84 -3.79 43.68
N PRO A 517 -22.97 -4.43 44.47
CA PRO A 517 -21.56 -4.61 44.10
C PRO A 517 -21.39 -5.61 42.94
N VAL A 518 -20.60 -5.24 41.93
CA VAL A 518 -20.39 -6.05 40.72
C VAL A 518 -19.06 -6.80 40.77
N ASN A 519 -19.11 -8.10 40.51
CA ASN A 519 -17.96 -8.99 40.40
C ASN A 519 -17.20 -8.76 39.08
N ASN A 520 -15.88 -8.68 39.14
CA ASN A 520 -14.94 -8.37 38.05
C ASN A 520 -14.74 -9.50 36.99
N ALA A 521 -15.64 -10.47 36.89
CA ALA A 521 -15.50 -11.59 35.95
C ALA A 521 -16.22 -11.27 34.63
N GLY A 522 -15.48 -11.17 33.52
CA GLY A 522 -16.06 -10.99 32.17
C GLY A 522 -15.91 -9.60 31.56
N ASN A 523 -15.04 -8.75 32.12
CA ASN A 523 -14.69 -7.47 31.52
C ASN A 523 -13.86 -7.67 30.23
N LEU A 524 -14.37 -7.17 29.12
CA LEU A 524 -13.76 -7.25 27.78
C LEU A 524 -12.96 -6.00 27.40
N GLN A 525 -12.97 -4.93 28.21
CA GLN A 525 -12.06 -3.83 27.95
C GLN A 525 -10.62 -4.19 28.31
N THR A 526 -9.70 -3.87 27.40
CA THR A 526 -8.27 -4.11 27.55
C THR A 526 -7.51 -2.85 27.98
N PHE A 527 -8.11 -1.66 27.87
CA PHE A 527 -7.55 -0.43 28.44
C PHE A 527 -7.95 -0.34 29.93
N THR A 528 -6.96 -0.51 30.81
CA THR A 528 -7.17 -0.63 32.26
C THR A 528 -6.75 0.63 33.04
N GLY A 529 -6.23 1.65 32.36
CA GLY A 529 -5.80 2.91 32.95
C GLY A 529 -6.97 3.78 33.39
N ALA A 530 -6.80 4.51 34.50
CA ALA A 530 -7.72 5.58 34.88
C ALA A 530 -7.26 6.90 34.26
N LEU A 531 -8.13 7.60 33.54
CA LEU A 531 -7.88 8.93 32.99
C LEU A 531 -8.32 9.99 34.00
N GLY A 532 -7.39 10.81 34.50
CA GLY A 532 -7.70 11.78 35.56
C GLY A 532 -8.25 11.15 36.85
N GLY A 533 -8.03 9.85 37.08
CA GLY A 533 -8.62 9.08 38.18
C GLY A 533 -10.00 8.48 37.88
N VAL A 534 -10.56 8.70 36.69
CA VAL A 534 -11.82 8.10 36.23
C VAL A 534 -11.53 6.75 35.55
N LYS A 535 -12.20 5.68 35.97
CA LYS A 535 -12.09 4.35 35.33
C LYS A 535 -13.02 4.25 34.12
N ALA A 536 -12.56 3.53 33.10
CA ALA A 536 -13.38 3.11 31.97
C ALA A 536 -14.58 2.27 32.46
N PRO A 537 -15.82 2.58 32.02
CA PRO A 537 -16.99 1.74 32.29
C PRO A 537 -16.78 0.31 31.80
N ILE A 538 -17.19 -0.68 32.58
CA ILE A 538 -16.99 -2.10 32.25
C ILE A 538 -17.73 -2.49 30.95
N VAL A 539 -17.07 -3.24 30.05
CA VAL A 539 -17.69 -3.85 28.86
C VAL A 539 -17.86 -5.35 29.11
N THR A 540 -19.08 -5.86 29.07
CA THR A 540 -19.37 -7.29 29.27
C THR A 540 -20.10 -7.88 28.07
N ALA A 541 -19.80 -9.14 27.72
CA ALA A 541 -20.62 -9.88 26.75
C ALA A 541 -21.96 -10.28 27.39
N VAL A 542 -23.06 -10.00 26.71
CA VAL A 542 -24.42 -10.35 27.13
C VAL A 542 -25.17 -10.95 25.94
N GLY A 543 -25.25 -12.29 25.89
CA GLY A 543 -25.83 -13.00 24.74
C GLY A 543 -25.04 -12.73 23.45
N ASN A 544 -25.72 -12.23 22.42
CA ASN A 544 -25.12 -11.83 21.13
C ASN A 544 -24.72 -10.34 21.08
N ALA A 545 -24.69 -9.65 22.22
CA ALA A 545 -24.39 -8.23 22.33
C ALA A 545 -23.33 -7.93 23.40
N PHE A 546 -22.93 -6.67 23.49
CA PHE A 546 -21.91 -6.15 24.40
C PHE A 546 -22.49 -4.98 25.19
N GLN A 547 -22.55 -5.12 26.51
CA GLN A 547 -23.11 -4.12 27.40
C GLN A 547 -22.00 -3.25 27.97
N VAL A 548 -22.12 -1.93 27.82
CA VAL A 548 -21.26 -0.96 28.51
C VAL A 548 -21.93 -0.56 29.82
N GLU A 549 -21.18 -0.58 30.92
CA GLU A 549 -21.67 -0.27 32.25
C GLU A 549 -22.34 1.11 32.28
N ASN A 550 -23.57 1.16 32.83
CA ASN A 550 -24.41 2.35 32.87
C ASN A 550 -24.65 3.02 31.50
N ASN A 551 -24.59 2.26 30.41
CA ASN A 551 -24.81 2.75 29.06
C ASN A 551 -25.62 1.77 28.18
N ALA A 552 -25.70 2.02 26.88
CA ALA A 552 -26.40 1.16 25.92
C ALA A 552 -25.67 -0.17 25.68
N SER A 553 -26.41 -1.15 25.16
CA SER A 553 -25.87 -2.38 24.57
C SER A 553 -25.54 -2.17 23.09
N PHE A 554 -24.48 -2.84 22.64
CA PHE A 554 -23.96 -2.75 21.27
C PHE A 554 -23.89 -4.14 20.65
N ASN A 555 -24.19 -4.25 19.36
CA ASN A 555 -24.16 -5.53 18.66
C ASN A 555 -22.74 -5.98 18.27
N ASN A 556 -21.73 -5.11 18.48
CA ASN A 556 -20.34 -5.42 18.21
C ASN A 556 -19.44 -4.89 19.35
N LEU A 557 -18.36 -5.62 19.61
CA LEU A 557 -17.44 -5.33 20.71
C LEU A 557 -16.74 -3.98 20.52
N ASN A 558 -16.37 -3.63 19.30
CA ASN A 558 -15.60 -2.43 19.00
C ASN A 558 -16.39 -1.15 19.35
N SER A 559 -17.68 -1.08 19.02
CA SER A 559 -18.56 0.03 19.42
C SER A 559 -18.76 0.11 20.93
N ALA A 560 -18.83 -1.03 21.63
CA ALA A 560 -18.92 -1.04 23.09
C ALA A 560 -17.63 -0.53 23.75
N LEU A 561 -16.47 -0.98 23.28
CA LEU A 561 -15.15 -0.53 23.76
C LEU A 561 -14.96 0.98 23.50
N ARG A 562 -15.30 1.46 22.31
CA ARG A 562 -15.26 2.90 21.98
C ARG A 562 -16.16 3.72 22.89
N ARG A 563 -17.39 3.25 23.12
CA ARG A 563 -18.31 3.93 24.02
C ARG A 563 -17.78 4.00 25.45
N SER A 564 -17.15 2.93 25.93
CA SER A 564 -16.50 2.92 27.25
C SER A 564 -15.39 3.99 27.32
N CYS A 565 -14.54 4.08 26.29
CA CYS A 565 -13.50 5.11 26.20
C CYS A 565 -14.08 6.54 26.16
N ASP A 566 -15.09 6.79 25.32
CA ASP A 566 -15.73 8.11 25.22
C ASP A 566 -16.33 8.59 26.54
N VAL A 567 -16.95 7.66 27.29
CA VAL A 567 -17.55 7.96 28.59
C VAL A 567 -16.46 8.29 29.61
N GLN A 568 -15.32 7.60 29.57
CA GLN A 568 -14.16 7.91 30.42
C GLN A 568 -13.58 9.30 30.09
N ASN A 569 -13.33 9.59 28.81
CA ASN A 569 -12.79 10.87 28.34
C ASN A 569 -13.68 12.08 28.68
N ARG A 570 -15.01 11.93 28.55
CA ARG A 570 -15.98 12.99 28.88
C ARG A 570 -16.13 13.25 30.38
N ALA A 571 -15.72 12.29 31.20
CA ALA A 571 -15.87 12.38 32.65
C ALA A 571 -14.59 12.90 33.34
N ASP A 572 -13.49 13.13 32.62
CA ASP A 572 -12.27 13.69 33.20
C ASP A 572 -12.51 15.12 33.72
N PRO A 573 -12.46 15.35 35.04
CA PRO A 573 -12.73 16.66 35.63
C PRO A 573 -11.61 17.68 35.41
N PHE A 574 -10.43 17.27 34.92
CA PHE A 574 -9.30 18.15 34.62
C PHE A 574 -9.30 18.63 33.16
N ALA A 575 -10.10 18.00 32.31
CA ALA A 575 -10.18 18.35 30.89
C ALA A 575 -10.95 19.67 30.69
N GLN A 576 -10.33 20.63 30.01
CA GLN A 576 -11.02 21.86 29.57
C GLN A 576 -11.84 21.65 28.30
N PHE A 577 -11.44 20.68 27.49
CA PHE A 577 -12.07 20.28 26.25
C PHE A 577 -12.07 18.75 26.17
N HIS A 578 -13.08 18.17 25.51
CA HIS A 578 -13.19 16.72 25.30
C HIS A 578 -12.94 16.31 23.84
N SER A 579 -12.50 17.26 23.01
CA SER A 579 -12.01 17.09 21.65
C SER A 579 -10.76 17.95 21.49
N ILE A 580 -9.73 17.42 20.83
CA ILE A 580 -8.51 18.17 20.56
C ILE A 580 -8.80 19.23 19.50
N GLN A 581 -9.65 18.92 18.52
CA GLN A 581 -10.08 19.87 17.50
C GLN A 581 -10.80 21.08 18.10
N ASP A 582 -11.69 20.88 19.07
CA ASP A 582 -12.37 21.97 19.77
C ASP A 582 -11.37 22.85 20.56
N ALA A 583 -10.39 22.22 21.21
CA ALA A 583 -9.32 22.95 21.92
C ALA A 583 -8.50 23.82 20.96
N ILE A 584 -8.20 23.32 19.76
CA ILE A 584 -7.50 24.07 18.71
C ILE A 584 -8.35 25.23 18.19
N GLN A 585 -9.65 25.01 17.95
CA GLN A 585 -10.57 26.05 17.46
C GLN A 585 -10.81 27.17 18.47
N ALA A 586 -10.62 26.91 19.76
CA ALA A 586 -10.69 27.92 20.80
C ALA A 586 -9.48 28.88 20.81
N LEU A 587 -8.38 28.56 20.10
CA LEU A 587 -7.19 29.39 20.04
C LEU A 587 -7.30 30.48 18.97
N PRO A 588 -6.72 31.68 19.19
CA PRO A 588 -6.59 32.68 18.14
C PRO A 588 -5.61 32.22 17.04
N ASP A 589 -5.76 32.80 15.84
CA ASP A 589 -4.89 32.48 14.69
C ASP A 589 -3.40 32.79 14.94
N SER A 590 -3.11 33.86 15.68
CA SER A 590 -1.74 34.27 16.04
C SER A 590 -1.39 33.95 17.49
N GLY A 591 -0.09 33.96 17.81
CA GLY A 591 0.42 33.62 19.15
C GLY A 591 0.84 32.15 19.28
N SER A 592 1.73 31.89 20.25
CA SER A 592 2.25 30.54 20.55
C SER A 592 1.45 29.91 21.68
N PHE A 593 1.00 28.67 21.49
CA PHE A 593 0.20 27.96 22.49
C PHE A 593 0.66 26.51 22.62
N VAL A 594 0.39 25.95 23.80
CA VAL A 594 0.64 24.54 24.12
C VAL A 594 -0.68 23.92 24.58
N ILE A 595 -1.05 22.79 23.99
CA ILE A 595 -2.18 21.97 24.42
C ILE A 595 -1.64 20.67 25.01
N LEU A 596 -1.98 20.42 26.26
CA LEU A 596 -1.76 19.13 26.91
C LEU A 596 -2.92 18.20 26.56
N VAL A 597 -2.61 17.05 25.97
CA VAL A 597 -3.59 16.02 25.61
C VAL A 597 -3.51 14.90 26.65
N GLY A 598 -4.62 14.65 27.35
CA GLY A 598 -4.73 13.57 28.32
C GLY A 598 -4.61 12.19 27.66
N ALA A 599 -4.25 11.18 28.45
CA ALA A 599 -4.20 9.79 27.99
C ALA A 599 -5.58 9.34 27.48
N GLY A 600 -5.65 8.66 26.35
CA GLY A 600 -6.92 8.21 25.80
C GLY A 600 -6.86 7.97 24.30
N GLU A 601 -7.94 7.38 23.79
CA GLU A 601 -8.19 7.30 22.35
C GLU A 601 -9.13 8.41 21.90
N TYR A 602 -8.75 9.13 20.86
CA TYR A 602 -9.48 10.26 20.28
C TYR A 602 -9.84 9.92 18.83
N HIS A 603 -11.11 9.66 18.56
CA HIS A 603 -11.61 9.42 17.20
C HIS A 603 -11.99 10.73 16.52
N GLU A 604 -11.03 11.37 15.87
CA GLU A 604 -11.24 12.67 15.24
C GLU A 604 -10.16 12.97 14.18
N THR A 605 -10.53 13.83 13.22
CA THR A 605 -9.58 14.49 12.34
C THR A 605 -9.11 15.78 12.98
N ILE A 606 -7.80 16.02 13.00
CA ILE A 606 -7.17 17.23 13.51
C ILE A 606 -6.71 18.13 12.36
N ASN A 607 -7.34 19.29 12.22
CA ASN A 607 -7.03 20.32 11.24
C ASN A 607 -6.43 21.55 11.91
N ILE A 608 -5.16 21.83 11.60
CA ILE A 608 -4.41 23.01 12.05
C ILE A 608 -4.34 24.03 10.92
N THR A 609 -5.36 24.89 10.84
CA THR A 609 -5.40 26.01 9.86
C THR A 609 -4.78 27.29 10.39
N ARG A 610 -4.50 27.36 11.70
CA ARG A 610 -3.89 28.53 12.35
C ARG A 610 -2.43 28.71 11.97
N ARG A 611 -1.99 29.97 11.82
CA ARG A 611 -0.62 30.33 11.43
C ARG A 611 0.37 30.39 12.59
N GLY A 612 -0.10 30.80 13.77
CA GLY A 612 0.72 30.93 14.97
C GLY A 612 1.21 29.56 15.49
N PRO A 613 2.41 29.48 16.10
CA PRO A 613 2.95 28.24 16.63
C PRO A 613 1.98 27.49 17.55
N LEU A 614 2.00 26.17 17.47
CA LEU A 614 1.18 25.29 18.29
C LEU A 614 1.96 24.04 18.67
N THR A 615 2.03 23.75 19.96
CA THR A 615 2.56 22.49 20.48
C THR A 615 1.44 21.62 21.04
N LEU A 616 1.32 20.38 20.58
CA LEU A 616 0.54 19.33 21.23
C LEU A 616 1.48 18.44 22.06
N VAL A 617 1.16 18.22 23.33
CA VAL A 617 1.95 17.36 24.23
C VAL A 617 1.06 16.26 24.76
N GLY A 618 1.36 15.00 24.42
CA GLY A 618 0.66 13.84 24.96
C GLY A 618 1.07 13.55 26.41
N GLN A 619 0.11 13.11 27.21
CA GLN A 619 0.37 12.60 28.56
C GLN A 619 1.30 11.38 28.51
N ILE A 620 2.25 11.33 29.43
CA ILE A 620 3.11 10.16 29.67
C ILE A 620 2.79 9.50 31.01
N ALA A 621 3.19 8.23 31.19
CA ALA A 621 3.00 7.52 32.45
C ALA A 621 3.79 8.18 33.58
N ALA A 622 3.21 8.26 34.78
CA ALA A 622 3.80 8.94 35.93
C ALA A 622 5.16 8.34 36.37
N GLU A 623 5.41 7.07 36.05
CA GLU A 623 6.65 6.34 36.37
C GLU A 623 7.61 6.21 35.18
N ALA A 624 7.32 6.83 34.03
CA ALA A 624 8.19 6.77 32.87
C ALA A 624 9.52 7.47 33.19
N SER A 625 10.53 6.70 33.58
CA SER A 625 11.92 7.16 33.55
C SER A 625 12.29 7.39 32.10
N LEU A 626 12.76 8.59 31.76
CA LEU A 626 13.29 8.86 30.43
C LEU A 626 14.38 7.82 30.12
N PRO A 627 14.22 6.99 29.09
CA PRO A 627 15.29 6.09 28.70
C PRO A 627 16.52 6.95 28.35
N SER A 628 17.68 6.57 28.88
CA SER A 628 18.96 7.26 28.61
C SER A 628 19.43 7.09 27.16
N THR A 629 18.72 6.29 26.37
CA THR A 629 19.00 5.95 24.98
C THR A 629 17.76 6.22 24.12
N ARG A 630 17.94 6.93 23.02
CA ARG A 630 16.93 7.10 21.96
C ARG A 630 16.69 5.75 21.31
N THR A 631 15.52 5.16 21.54
CA THR A 631 15.08 3.96 20.83
C THR A 631 13.56 3.98 20.78
N ALA A 632 13.01 4.68 19.80
CA ALA A 632 11.63 4.54 19.37
C ALA A 632 11.21 3.06 19.41
N ASN A 633 10.23 2.73 20.25
CA ASN A 633 9.84 1.36 20.55
C ASN A 633 8.65 0.98 19.65
N ILE A 634 8.87 0.03 18.73
CA ILE A 634 7.83 -0.44 17.80
C ILE A 634 6.76 -1.30 18.47
N SER A 635 6.99 -1.75 19.71
CA SER A 635 6.12 -2.69 20.44
C SER A 635 5.28 -2.04 21.54
N GLU A 636 5.43 -0.74 21.75
CA GLU A 636 4.69 0.01 22.77
C GLU A 636 3.98 1.20 22.14
N SER A 637 2.74 1.45 22.56
CA SER A 637 1.98 2.63 22.17
C SER A 637 2.14 3.75 23.20
N ASN A 638 2.09 4.99 22.74
CA ASN A 638 1.91 6.13 23.63
C ASN A 638 0.52 6.07 24.29
N LEU A 639 0.38 6.77 25.43
CA LEU A 639 -0.90 6.83 26.14
C LEU A 639 -1.97 7.62 25.39
N VAL A 640 -1.56 8.51 24.48
CA VAL A 640 -2.46 9.31 23.65
C VAL A 640 -2.48 8.75 22.24
N GLN A 641 -3.66 8.34 21.78
CA GLN A 641 -3.86 7.81 20.44
C GLN A 641 -4.96 8.60 19.72
N ILE A 642 -4.60 9.31 18.66
CA ILE A 642 -5.52 10.05 17.81
C ILE A 642 -5.70 9.22 16.53
N TRP A 643 -6.94 8.97 16.15
CA TRP A 643 -7.21 8.13 14.99
C TRP A 643 -8.46 8.53 14.23
N ASP A 644 -8.49 8.18 12.95
CA ASP A 644 -9.64 8.23 12.05
C ASP A 644 -9.62 6.94 11.20
N ASN A 645 -10.65 6.68 10.40
CA ASN A 645 -10.76 5.48 9.56
C ASN A 645 -11.23 5.79 8.14
N LYS A 646 -11.03 7.02 7.69
CA LYS A 646 -11.26 7.44 6.30
C LYS A 646 -10.19 6.89 5.39
N PHE A 647 -10.58 6.50 4.20
CA PHE A 647 -9.71 6.06 3.12
C PHE A 647 -10.23 6.61 1.81
N VAL A 648 -9.35 6.73 0.82
CA VAL A 648 -9.67 7.31 -0.47
C VAL A 648 -10.63 6.40 -1.23
N VAL A 649 -11.70 7.01 -1.74
CA VAL A 649 -12.69 6.42 -2.64
C VAL A 649 -12.74 7.26 -3.92
N PRO A 650 -13.26 6.73 -5.06
CA PRO A 650 -13.29 7.49 -6.31
C PRO A 650 -13.91 8.89 -6.13
N GLY A 651 -13.16 9.93 -6.50
CA GLY A 651 -13.55 11.34 -6.37
C GLY A 651 -13.12 12.03 -5.07
N MET A 652 -12.47 11.30 -4.15
CA MET A 652 -11.84 11.85 -2.94
C MET A 652 -10.36 12.15 -3.21
N ASP A 653 -9.83 13.21 -2.61
CA ASP A 653 -8.40 13.48 -2.57
C ASP A 653 -7.79 12.85 -1.30
N ASP A 654 -6.55 12.38 -1.39
CA ASP A 654 -5.81 11.79 -0.27
C ASP A 654 -5.83 12.66 0.99
N ALA A 655 -5.80 13.98 0.84
CA ALA A 655 -5.89 14.94 1.94
C ALA A 655 -7.16 14.76 2.79
N ASP A 656 -8.28 14.34 2.19
CA ASP A 656 -9.54 14.15 2.90
C ASP A 656 -9.54 12.89 3.79
N SER A 657 -8.54 12.02 3.63
CA SER A 657 -8.34 10.83 4.47
C SER A 657 -7.41 11.05 5.67
N ALA A 658 -6.78 12.23 5.79
CA ALA A 658 -5.80 12.54 6.82
C ALA A 658 -6.39 12.45 8.24
N VAL A 659 -5.59 11.95 9.18
CA VAL A 659 -5.89 12.03 10.63
C VAL A 659 -5.44 13.38 11.20
N LEU A 660 -4.27 13.87 10.75
CA LEU A 660 -3.71 15.17 11.09
C LEU A 660 -3.39 15.94 9.80
N SER A 661 -3.98 17.12 9.64
CA SER A 661 -3.67 18.07 8.58
C SER A 661 -3.12 19.37 9.18
N VAL A 662 -1.91 19.76 8.80
CA VAL A 662 -1.26 21.03 9.14
C VAL A 662 -1.10 21.83 7.86
N ALA A 663 -2.17 22.53 7.50
CA ALA A 663 -2.27 23.30 6.27
C ALA A 663 -3.15 24.53 6.49
N PRO A 664 -2.86 25.68 5.85
CA PRO A 664 -3.61 26.92 6.04
C PRO A 664 -5.07 26.85 5.56
N SER A 665 -5.40 25.91 4.68
CA SER A 665 -6.73 25.66 4.16
C SER A 665 -6.84 24.26 3.56
N ARG A 666 -8.06 23.79 3.28
CA ARG A 666 -8.27 22.53 2.54
C ARG A 666 -7.64 22.58 1.15
N ASP A 667 -7.80 23.69 0.42
CA ASP A 667 -7.22 23.83 -0.93
C ASP A 667 -5.70 23.76 -0.93
N ALA A 668 -5.06 24.16 0.17
CA ALA A 668 -3.61 24.04 0.36
C ALA A 668 -3.18 22.63 0.78
N ALA A 669 -4.08 21.85 1.39
CA ALA A 669 -3.86 20.46 1.77
C ALA A 669 -3.96 19.49 0.58
N LEU A 670 -4.81 19.82 -0.42
CA LEU A 670 -5.03 18.96 -1.59
C LEU A 670 -3.72 18.44 -2.18
N ILE A 671 -3.64 17.12 -2.33
CA ILE A 671 -2.45 16.42 -2.80
C ILE A 671 -2.46 16.36 -4.32
N GLY A 672 -3.61 16.03 -4.91
CA GLY A 672 -3.85 15.92 -6.34
C GLY A 672 -3.11 14.75 -7.01
N ALA A 673 -3.47 14.50 -8.27
CA ALA A 673 -2.95 13.38 -9.04
C ALA A 673 -1.67 13.72 -9.83
N GLY A 674 -0.92 12.68 -10.19
CA GLY A 674 0.21 12.78 -11.12
C GLY A 674 1.45 13.48 -10.55
N PRO A 675 2.45 13.76 -11.40
CA PRO A 675 3.75 14.30 -10.98
C PRO A 675 3.67 15.75 -10.49
N THR A 676 2.64 16.50 -10.87
CA THR A 676 2.44 17.89 -10.47
C THR A 676 1.53 18.03 -9.25
N GLY A 677 0.68 17.05 -8.93
CA GLY A 677 -0.27 17.19 -7.82
C GLY A 677 -1.22 18.40 -7.98
N ALA A 678 -1.76 18.87 -6.86
CA ALA A 678 -2.71 19.99 -6.85
C ALA A 678 -2.05 21.36 -7.14
N PRO A 679 -2.83 22.35 -7.63
CA PRO A 679 -2.33 23.71 -7.88
C PRO A 679 -1.76 24.39 -6.64
N LEU A 680 -0.65 25.12 -6.82
CA LEU A 680 -0.03 25.91 -5.76
C LEU A 680 -0.97 26.99 -5.20
N GLN A 681 -1.05 27.09 -3.88
CA GLN A 681 -1.78 28.14 -3.16
C GLN A 681 -0.86 29.28 -2.70
N PRO A 682 -1.30 30.55 -2.74
CA PRO A 682 -0.54 31.70 -2.25
C PRO A 682 -0.72 31.89 -0.73
N LEU A 683 -0.61 30.81 0.04
CA LEU A 683 -0.88 30.79 1.48
C LEU A 683 0.36 30.36 2.28
N SER A 684 0.38 30.70 3.55
CA SER A 684 1.37 30.22 4.53
C SER A 684 0.62 29.67 5.74
N GLY A 685 0.93 28.43 6.10
CA GLY A 685 0.36 27.70 7.21
C GLY A 685 1.09 27.96 8.51
N ASN A 686 1.04 26.97 9.40
CA ASN A 686 1.66 27.05 10.70
C ASN A 686 3.17 27.24 10.60
N ALA A 687 3.71 28.24 11.31
CA ALA A 687 5.13 28.55 11.26
C ALA A 687 6.02 27.61 12.09
N ASP A 688 5.45 26.91 13.08
CA ASP A 688 6.17 26.01 14.00
C ASP A 688 5.17 25.11 14.77
N PHE A 689 4.59 24.11 14.08
CA PHE A 689 3.76 23.09 14.72
C PHE A 689 4.65 22.03 15.37
N LYS A 690 4.28 21.58 16.58
CA LYS A 690 5.01 20.52 17.31
C LYS A 690 4.04 19.50 17.89
N ALA A 691 4.42 18.22 17.86
CA ALA A 691 3.73 17.18 18.60
C ALA A 691 4.72 16.28 19.35
N TYR A 692 4.41 15.95 20.59
CA TYR A 692 5.21 15.10 21.48
C TYR A 692 4.39 13.94 22.01
N ASN A 693 4.92 12.71 21.96
CA ASN A 693 4.37 11.53 22.65
C ASN A 693 2.90 11.23 22.30
N ILE A 694 2.54 11.34 21.02
CA ILE A 694 1.20 11.05 20.52
C ILE A 694 1.30 10.03 19.37
N ASP A 695 0.40 9.06 19.39
CA ASP A 695 0.21 8.11 18.28
C ASP A 695 -0.90 8.62 17.36
N PHE A 696 -0.59 8.79 16.07
CA PHE A 696 -1.56 9.13 15.02
C PHE A 696 -1.81 7.92 14.14
N GLN A 697 -3.07 7.51 13.96
CA GLN A 697 -3.38 6.23 13.31
C GLN A 697 -4.55 6.36 12.34
N ASN A 698 -4.36 5.98 11.08
CA ASN A 698 -5.48 5.74 10.18
C ASN A 698 -5.85 4.26 10.26
N ARG A 699 -7.02 3.98 10.85
CA ARG A 699 -7.54 2.63 11.16
C ARG A 699 -8.61 2.19 10.15
N ALA A 700 -8.53 2.64 8.89
CA ALA A 700 -9.48 2.30 7.84
C ALA A 700 -9.63 0.78 7.61
N ALA A 701 -8.50 0.05 7.61
CA ALA A 701 -8.47 -1.41 7.59
C ALA A 701 -7.21 -1.94 8.28
N ASN A 702 -7.20 -3.24 8.55
CA ASN A 702 -6.04 -3.99 9.05
C ASN A 702 -5.21 -4.64 7.92
N PHE A 703 -5.36 -4.13 6.70
CA PHE A 703 -4.57 -4.44 5.51
C PHE A 703 -4.68 -3.26 4.53
N SER A 704 -3.81 -3.19 3.53
CA SER A 704 -3.93 -2.15 2.50
C SER A 704 -5.20 -2.34 1.67
N ILE A 705 -6.04 -1.31 1.63
CA ILE A 705 -7.30 -1.28 0.88
C ILE A 705 -7.35 -0.16 -0.17
N SER A 706 -6.65 0.94 0.11
CA SER A 706 -6.60 2.21 -0.63
C SER A 706 -5.66 3.14 0.14
N GLN A 707 -5.38 4.34 -0.40
CA GLN A 707 -4.73 5.41 0.35
C GLN A 707 -5.51 5.74 1.62
N ALA A 708 -4.81 5.85 2.74
CA ALA A 708 -5.39 6.12 4.04
C ALA A 708 -4.40 6.97 4.85
N LEU A 709 -4.43 8.28 4.63
CA LEU A 709 -3.41 9.21 5.10
C LEU A 709 -3.43 9.37 6.62
N VAL A 710 -2.26 9.47 7.25
CA VAL A 710 -2.14 9.86 8.65
C VAL A 710 -1.81 11.34 8.75
N THR A 711 -0.77 11.80 8.05
CA THR A 711 -0.30 13.18 8.16
C THR A 711 -0.26 13.90 6.82
N ASP A 712 -0.86 15.08 6.76
CA ASP A 712 -0.73 16.04 5.66
C ASP A 712 -0.10 17.32 6.21
N ILE A 713 1.14 17.63 5.81
CA ILE A 713 1.79 18.89 6.18
C ILE A 713 2.04 19.66 4.89
N SER A 714 1.33 20.77 4.71
CA SER A 714 1.38 21.57 3.48
C SER A 714 1.48 23.05 3.82
N TYR A 715 2.42 23.77 3.18
CA TYR A 715 2.69 25.19 3.43
C TYR A 715 3.06 25.55 4.88
N ALA A 716 3.52 24.58 5.66
CA ALA A 716 3.76 24.72 7.10
C ALA A 716 5.10 24.10 7.52
N ASN A 717 5.58 24.51 8.70
CA ASN A 717 6.69 23.83 9.38
C ASN A 717 6.13 23.00 10.53
N ALA A 718 6.46 21.72 10.57
CA ALA A 718 5.99 20.80 11.59
C ALA A 718 7.12 19.91 12.12
N SER A 719 7.14 19.65 13.42
CA SER A 719 8.10 18.72 14.02
C SER A 719 7.48 17.77 15.04
N PHE A 720 8.00 16.54 15.08
CA PHE A 720 7.40 15.43 15.82
C PHE A 720 8.46 14.67 16.61
N TYR A 721 8.15 14.38 17.87
CA TYR A 721 9.10 13.91 18.87
C TYR A 721 8.52 12.75 19.68
N GLY A 722 9.07 11.55 19.57
CA GLY A 722 8.53 10.41 20.32
C GLY A 722 7.13 10.00 19.88
N CYS A 723 6.72 10.31 18.65
CA CYS A 723 5.39 10.04 18.13
C CYS A 723 5.37 8.71 17.36
N SER A 724 4.18 8.20 17.10
CA SER A 724 4.01 7.14 16.09
C SER A 724 2.95 7.49 15.05
N PHE A 725 3.12 6.96 13.85
CA PHE A 725 2.25 7.20 12.70
C PHE A 725 1.94 5.87 12.04
N ALA A 726 0.67 5.50 11.95
CA ALA A 726 0.29 4.16 11.50
C ALA A 726 -0.80 4.16 10.44
N SER A 727 -0.47 3.63 9.25
CA SER A 727 -1.42 3.23 8.21
C SER A 727 -0.81 2.13 7.31
N TYR A 728 -1.32 1.94 6.10
CA TYR A 728 -0.79 0.98 5.12
C TYR A 728 -0.24 1.70 3.90
N GLN A 729 -1.12 2.29 3.10
CA GLN A 729 -0.74 3.08 1.93
C GLN A 729 -0.77 4.57 2.31
N ASP A 730 0.25 5.30 1.87
CA ASP A 730 0.33 6.76 1.93
C ASP A 730 0.22 7.29 3.37
N THR A 731 0.98 6.71 4.30
CA THR A 731 0.89 7.05 5.73
C THR A 731 1.30 8.49 6.01
N TRP A 732 2.39 8.96 5.39
CA TRP A 732 2.98 10.27 5.66
C TRP A 732 3.12 11.12 4.41
N TYR A 733 2.55 12.32 4.43
CA TYR A 733 2.70 13.31 3.37
C TYR A 733 3.40 14.58 3.85
N THR A 734 4.48 14.96 3.17
CA THR A 734 5.05 16.32 3.27
C THR A 734 4.85 17.06 1.95
N GLY A 735 3.85 17.93 1.94
CA GLY A 735 3.38 18.65 0.77
C GLY A 735 4.22 19.85 0.36
N ARG A 736 3.66 20.63 -0.56
CA ARG A 736 4.33 21.79 -1.17
C ARG A 736 4.63 22.85 -0.12
N ASN A 737 5.82 23.48 -0.23
CA ASN A 737 6.29 24.51 0.70
C ASN A 737 6.26 24.10 2.19
N ALA A 738 6.28 22.79 2.46
CA ALA A 738 6.36 22.27 3.82
C ALA A 738 7.77 21.84 4.18
N SER A 739 8.12 22.02 5.46
CA SER A 739 9.33 21.46 6.06
C SER A 739 8.95 20.64 7.29
N THR A 740 9.37 19.38 7.31
CA THR A 740 9.08 18.48 8.43
C THR A 740 10.35 17.93 9.06
N TYR A 741 10.33 17.80 10.39
CA TYR A 741 11.41 17.17 11.17
C TYR A 741 10.82 16.14 12.14
N VAL A 742 11.25 14.90 12.04
CA VAL A 742 10.71 13.77 12.79
C VAL A 742 11.86 13.06 13.48
N VAL A 743 11.71 12.81 14.78
CA VAL A 743 12.79 12.22 15.57
C VAL A 743 12.28 11.29 16.67
N ASP A 744 13.03 10.22 16.90
CA ASP A 744 12.73 9.18 17.90
C ASP A 744 11.28 8.68 17.77
N SER A 745 10.84 8.50 16.53
CA SER A 745 9.44 8.19 16.19
C SER A 745 9.34 6.89 15.40
N VAL A 746 8.13 6.32 15.34
CA VAL A 746 7.86 5.11 14.55
C VAL A 746 6.86 5.43 13.44
N ILE A 747 7.17 5.03 12.21
CA ILE A 747 6.27 5.19 11.07
C ILE A 747 6.00 3.81 10.49
N PHE A 748 4.75 3.39 10.58
CA PHE A 748 4.29 2.09 10.11
C PHE A 748 3.57 2.21 8.77
N GLY A 749 3.92 1.35 7.81
CA GLY A 749 3.31 1.36 6.49
C GLY A 749 3.63 0.14 5.63
N GLN A 750 3.13 0.15 4.40
CA GLN A 750 3.31 -0.90 3.39
C GLN A 750 3.72 -0.34 2.03
N THR A 751 2.94 0.60 1.50
CA THR A 751 3.10 1.14 0.14
C THR A 751 3.25 2.65 0.25
N ASP A 752 4.31 3.20 -0.31
CA ASP A 752 4.57 4.62 -0.49
C ASP A 752 4.36 5.46 0.77
N TYR A 753 4.64 4.83 1.92
CA TYR A 753 4.15 5.35 3.19
C TYR A 753 4.92 6.57 3.68
N LEU A 754 6.02 6.95 3.00
CA LEU A 754 6.60 8.29 3.02
C LEU A 754 6.54 8.90 1.62
N PHE A 755 5.66 9.86 1.38
CA PHE A 755 5.56 10.52 0.08
C PHE A 755 5.43 12.04 0.22
N GLY A 756 5.68 12.78 -0.86
CA GLY A 756 5.61 14.24 -0.77
C GLY A 756 6.26 15.02 -1.90
N PHE A 757 6.13 16.34 -1.76
CA PHE A 757 6.78 17.37 -2.57
C PHE A 757 7.76 18.23 -1.77
N GLY A 758 7.58 18.31 -0.45
CA GLY A 758 8.33 19.21 0.42
C GLY A 758 9.67 18.64 0.87
N THR A 759 10.15 19.16 1.99
CA THR A 759 11.42 18.76 2.60
C THR A 759 11.15 18.07 3.92
N ALA A 760 11.48 16.79 4.03
CA ALA A 760 11.26 16.01 5.24
C ALA A 760 12.57 15.42 5.76
N TRP A 761 12.82 15.57 7.06
CA TRP A 761 13.97 14.95 7.74
C TRP A 761 13.49 13.98 8.81
N PHE A 762 13.96 12.75 8.73
CA PHE A 762 13.70 11.67 9.67
C PHE A 762 15.02 11.28 10.34
N GLU A 763 15.12 11.50 11.64
CA GLU A 763 16.31 11.21 12.47
C GLU A 763 15.99 10.16 13.51
N ASP A 764 16.77 9.08 13.60
CA ASP A 764 16.59 8.08 14.65
C ASP A 764 15.15 7.51 14.70
N VAL A 765 14.54 7.35 13.52
CA VAL A 765 13.18 6.80 13.40
C VAL A 765 13.23 5.31 13.11
N VAL A 766 12.08 4.65 13.34
CA VAL A 766 11.83 3.31 12.84
C VAL A 766 10.83 3.36 11.72
N LEU A 767 11.23 2.87 10.56
CA LEU A 767 10.34 2.61 9.44
C LEU A 767 9.89 1.15 9.55
N ALA A 768 8.66 0.94 10.01
CA ALA A 768 8.11 -0.36 10.38
C ALA A 768 7.23 -0.94 9.27
N ASN A 769 7.77 -1.90 8.51
CA ASN A 769 7.13 -2.46 7.33
C ASN A 769 6.06 -3.49 7.73
N ARG A 770 4.79 -3.21 7.42
CA ARG A 770 3.66 -4.13 7.60
C ARG A 770 3.59 -5.20 6.51
N ALA A 771 4.04 -4.84 5.30
CA ALA A 771 4.19 -5.73 4.15
C ALA A 771 5.11 -5.05 3.11
N CYS A 772 5.41 -5.73 2.00
CA CYS A 772 6.01 -5.10 0.83
C CYS A 772 4.94 -4.96 -0.25
N GLY A 773 4.68 -3.74 -0.71
CA GLY A 773 3.66 -3.47 -1.75
C GLY A 773 3.97 -2.26 -2.64
N GLY A 774 5.15 -1.66 -2.47
CA GLY A 774 5.64 -0.45 -3.15
C GLY A 774 6.95 0.01 -2.50
N GLY A 775 7.35 1.24 -2.77
CA GLY A 775 8.49 1.87 -2.11
C GLY A 775 8.19 2.25 -0.66
N ILE A 776 9.22 2.28 0.20
CA ILE A 776 9.11 2.96 1.50
C ILE A 776 8.96 4.47 1.28
N VAL A 777 9.81 5.03 0.41
CA VAL A 777 9.80 6.44 0.03
C VAL A 777 9.32 6.61 -1.40
N ALA A 778 8.33 7.46 -1.61
CA ALA A 778 7.82 7.79 -2.93
C ALA A 778 7.77 9.32 -3.07
N TRP A 779 8.93 9.92 -3.33
CA TRP A 779 9.06 11.38 -3.36
C TRP A 779 8.87 11.92 -4.77
N LYS A 780 8.01 12.93 -4.93
CA LYS A 780 7.80 13.60 -6.21
C LYS A 780 8.97 14.57 -6.44
N GLY A 781 9.99 14.08 -7.13
CA GLY A 781 11.19 14.84 -7.49
C GLY A 781 10.86 16.06 -8.34
N THR A 782 11.34 17.23 -7.91
CA THR A 782 10.86 18.52 -8.44
C THR A 782 11.57 18.97 -9.69
N ASN A 783 10.76 19.39 -10.66
CA ASN A 783 11.08 20.48 -11.55
C ASN A 783 11.57 21.69 -10.72
N GLN A 784 12.83 22.09 -10.86
CA GLN A 784 13.42 23.22 -10.11
C GLN A 784 12.74 24.57 -10.41
N THR A 785 11.88 24.63 -11.43
CA THR A 785 11.14 25.82 -11.85
C THR A 785 10.22 26.36 -10.75
N ASP A 786 9.61 25.48 -9.95
CA ASP A 786 8.58 25.89 -8.98
C ASP A 786 9.15 26.39 -7.65
N ALA A 787 10.43 26.14 -7.36
CA ALA A 787 11.14 26.68 -6.20
C ALA A 787 12.67 26.52 -6.33
N PRO A 788 13.32 27.47 -7.03
CA PRO A 788 14.76 27.46 -7.25
C PRO A 788 15.55 27.44 -5.93
N GLY A 789 16.45 26.49 -5.78
CA GLY A 789 17.33 26.37 -4.61
C GLY A 789 16.73 25.62 -3.40
N ASN A 790 15.44 25.26 -3.43
CA ASN A 790 14.87 24.39 -2.42
C ASN A 790 15.21 22.92 -2.73
N ARG A 791 15.72 22.18 -1.74
CA ARG A 791 16.13 20.78 -1.89
C ARG A 791 15.05 19.85 -1.39
N TYR A 792 13.95 19.83 -2.13
CA TYR A 792 12.83 18.93 -1.90
C TYR A 792 13.27 17.48 -1.87
N GLY A 793 12.85 16.74 -0.85
CA GLY A 793 13.29 15.37 -0.61
C GLY A 793 12.94 14.84 0.78
N ALA A 794 12.96 13.52 0.91
CA ALA A 794 13.04 12.83 2.19
C ALA A 794 14.50 12.51 2.53
N TYR A 795 14.92 12.92 3.73
CA TYR A 795 16.23 12.66 4.27
C TYR A 795 16.08 11.75 5.48
N VAL A 796 16.54 10.50 5.37
CA VAL A 796 16.44 9.50 6.43
C VAL A 796 17.84 9.24 6.98
N SER A 797 18.05 9.56 8.27
CA SER A 797 19.35 9.57 8.93
C SER A 797 19.28 8.85 10.27
N ASN A 798 20.34 8.10 10.61
CA ASN A 798 20.47 7.34 11.86
C ASN A 798 19.25 6.46 12.21
N SER A 799 18.49 6.07 11.20
CA SER A 799 17.20 5.41 11.34
C SER A 799 17.33 3.93 10.97
N ARG A 800 16.33 3.13 11.34
CA ARG A 800 16.29 1.71 11.01
C ARG A 800 15.00 1.32 10.31
N ILE A 801 15.11 0.36 9.40
CA ILE A 801 13.96 -0.31 8.79
C ILE A 801 13.78 -1.63 9.51
N ALA A 802 12.55 -1.93 9.93
CA ALA A 802 12.23 -3.14 10.66
C ALA A 802 10.93 -3.74 10.14
N ARG A 803 10.76 -5.06 10.29
CA ARG A 803 9.45 -5.68 10.15
C ARG A 803 8.56 -5.18 11.29
N SER A 804 7.35 -4.73 10.95
CA SER A 804 6.39 -4.32 11.96
C SER A 804 5.98 -5.51 12.84
N PRO A 805 5.82 -5.34 14.17
CA PRO A 805 5.32 -6.41 15.04
C PRO A 805 3.90 -6.86 14.69
N ASP A 806 3.08 -5.93 14.17
CA ASP A 806 1.71 -6.19 13.73
C ASP A 806 1.61 -6.67 12.27
N ALA A 807 2.74 -6.83 11.57
CA ALA A 807 2.76 -7.42 10.23
C ALA A 807 2.24 -8.85 10.29
N ASN A 808 1.40 -9.22 9.31
CA ASN A 808 0.91 -10.59 9.19
C ASN A 808 2.09 -11.58 9.15
N THR A 809 2.04 -12.59 10.02
CA THR A 809 3.12 -13.58 10.22
C THR A 809 3.55 -14.31 8.95
N THR A 810 2.66 -14.42 7.95
CA THR A 810 2.95 -15.07 6.67
C THR A 810 3.59 -14.14 5.64
N VAL A 811 3.66 -12.83 5.92
CA VAL A 811 4.22 -11.84 5.00
C VAL A 811 5.74 -11.80 5.18
N VAL A 812 6.45 -12.14 4.10
CA VAL A 812 7.92 -12.08 4.03
C VAL A 812 8.33 -10.67 3.64
N THR A 813 8.92 -9.93 4.58
CA THR A 813 9.45 -8.57 4.33
C THR A 813 10.97 -8.52 4.18
N ALA A 814 11.69 -9.56 4.64
CA ALA A 814 13.15 -9.63 4.55
C ALA A 814 13.60 -9.64 3.08
N ASP A 815 14.48 -8.70 2.72
CA ASP A 815 15.07 -8.54 1.37
C ASP A 815 14.04 -8.38 0.22
N ARG A 816 12.79 -8.04 0.53
CA ARG A 816 11.69 -7.91 -0.45
C ARG A 816 11.15 -6.49 -0.60
N CYS A 817 11.35 -5.63 0.38
CA CYS A 817 10.79 -4.27 0.38
C CYS A 817 11.77 -3.28 -0.26
N PHE A 818 11.27 -2.42 -1.15
CA PHE A 818 12.08 -1.40 -1.82
C PHE A 818 12.26 -0.17 -0.93
N LEU A 819 13.45 0.45 -0.95
CA LEU A 819 13.69 1.71 -0.23
C LEU A 819 12.86 2.87 -0.78
N GLY A 820 12.54 2.84 -2.06
CA GLY A 820 11.68 3.84 -2.67
C GLY A 820 11.48 3.64 -4.16
N GLU A 821 10.55 4.43 -4.69
CA GLU A 821 10.19 4.48 -6.11
C GLU A 821 9.86 5.93 -6.52
N ASN A 822 9.81 6.19 -7.83
CA ASN A 822 9.53 7.52 -8.36
C ASN A 822 8.10 7.60 -8.91
N ILE A 823 7.23 8.38 -8.27
CA ILE A 823 5.83 8.60 -8.68
C ILE A 823 5.73 9.39 -10.02
N GLY A 824 6.85 9.89 -10.55
CA GLY A 824 6.89 10.73 -11.75
C GLY A 824 6.88 10.01 -13.11
N LEU A 825 6.90 8.67 -13.15
CA LEU A 825 6.85 7.91 -14.40
C LEU A 825 5.45 7.29 -14.59
N PRO A 826 4.86 7.33 -15.79
CA PRO A 826 3.60 6.66 -16.04
C PRO A 826 3.79 5.15 -15.84
N PHE A 827 2.86 4.54 -15.10
CA PHE A 827 2.69 3.08 -15.06
C PHE A 827 2.27 2.55 -16.43
#